data_AF-A0A7L9SAT9-F1
#
_entry.id   AF-A0A7L9SAT9-F1
#
_cell.length_a   1.000
_cell.length_b   1.000
_cell.length_c   1.000
_cell.angle_alpha   90.00
_cell.angle_beta   90.00
_cell.angle_gamma   90.00
#
_symmetry.space_group_name_H-M   'P 1'
#
loop_
_entity.id
_entity.type
_entity.pdbx_description
1 polymer ?
#
loop_
_entity_poly.entity_id
_entity_poly.type
_entity_poly.pdbx_seq_one_letter_code
_entity_poly.pdbx_strand_id
1 'polypeptide(L)'
;MEAPAQSFIGEGQIVSLMDFDALTFTPWTAQELNSDWAMPIKLDFAMAELPQPLSADIVNFAENNTGTTAIFGLNFTWLIDADGVLVITLDSGEIITLAKEAVYDTGVGVFATYTVGETTYTNYSLVVAQNQIGDLSQYTDLFLQNSFSLTDPGAYDEDGMLRDDRVFGWRLENNDNLVTRITNGDFDLSEMFSGWDRWFWEFTVDGQVKMTSLRSEYGSFADCDPESDDYCAYWRIRYWQPLATIGDRIYVLEWEEINDNAYSFPAEPPVWRINIPPRVQFYQVMDIDSDGDGITDALDPDNDNDGVNDQDDEFPFDSSESMDSDGDSIGNNADKDDDNDGVYDEDDAFPLDPLETADTDMDGIGDNSDPDIDGDGALNEEDVAPYDAQAGSSVAFSTDDLLSGYVRITESALANPAVRLGVLDGTQYLFDQGVATKSDSFGSQSADYLLENDVLTIYFQGVESSSYENVSSLINRGMITPELGEAFIEQHGDYQVLVSITTSTATWQQLESSAPNYRFWQTQLQAYLIVDDWEREQLTGSLDQVPFEMESAQLVELIDLASLPSIAWVAEDLTDNWTIPVNIDFANEVDFNRKQMDIVSFNENGTALSDIFTISMDWTIDENGILMLSLADNITVSIEKVEQFDTGVAAIVIATDGMNTMSSYEFLVPAASNIDISPVLNSYLMGSFTLTNPDAYDNGMIQDDAFFGYRLETGGDRATRILNGNFDFNNERDGWDRWLWSLNENNDIVLNALWQSDFGVYQECDWVFDDNCNRWRIRTWRPLQLVGNRLYVLEWEERNNFAFDIPSMAEELTMAIAPRINFYEVYDIDSDKDGILDSVDPDDDNDGIDDENDAYPFDIHMN
;
A
#
# COMPACT_ATOMS: atom_id res chain seq x y z
N MET A 1 -8.06 -17.49 -72.09
CA MET A 1 -7.89 -18.96 -72.14
C MET A 1 -6.58 -19.21 -71.43
N GLU A 2 -6.63 -19.46 -70.14
CA GLU A 2 -5.43 -19.72 -69.34
C GLU A 2 -4.84 -21.07 -69.72
N ALA A 3 -3.53 -21.11 -69.93
CA ALA A 3 -2.78 -22.35 -70.00
C ALA A 3 -2.87 -23.04 -68.62
N PRO A 4 -2.93 -24.38 -68.55
CA PRO A 4 -3.10 -25.06 -67.27
C PRO A 4 -1.84 -24.88 -66.42
N ALA A 5 -1.96 -24.12 -65.33
CA ALA A 5 -0.94 -24.08 -64.29
C ALA A 5 -0.76 -25.49 -63.70
N GLN A 6 0.49 -25.92 -63.54
CA GLN A 6 0.77 -27.19 -62.85
C GLN A 6 0.92 -26.92 -61.37
N SER A 7 0.02 -27.48 -60.56
CA SER A 7 0.05 -27.40 -59.10
C SER A 7 0.92 -28.53 -58.54
N PHE A 8 1.90 -28.20 -57.70
CA PHE A 8 2.70 -29.16 -56.95
C PHE A 8 2.52 -28.92 -55.44
N ILE A 9 2.66 -29.99 -54.65
CA ILE A 9 2.73 -29.89 -53.19
C ILE A 9 4.21 -30.02 -52.81
N GLY A 10 4.81 -28.91 -52.37
CA GLY A 10 6.15 -28.88 -51.77
C GLY A 10 6.05 -28.24 -50.38
N GLU A 11 6.62 -28.89 -49.36
CA GLU A 11 6.63 -28.43 -47.96
C GLU A 11 5.27 -27.95 -47.41
N GLY A 12 4.17 -28.59 -47.84
CA GLY A 12 2.83 -28.27 -47.32
C GLY A 12 2.13 -27.09 -47.99
N GLN A 13 2.76 -26.41 -48.97
CA GLN A 13 2.12 -25.35 -49.76
C GLN A 13 1.76 -25.83 -51.17
N ILE A 14 0.60 -25.39 -51.67
CA ILE A 14 0.19 -25.59 -53.07
C ILE A 14 0.85 -24.49 -53.90
N VAL A 15 1.82 -24.85 -54.73
CA VAL A 15 2.50 -23.91 -55.63
C VAL A 15 1.97 -24.12 -57.04
N SER A 16 1.37 -23.07 -57.63
CA SER A 16 0.90 -23.04 -59.01
C SER A 16 1.98 -22.47 -59.92
N LEU A 17 2.52 -23.28 -60.84
CA LEU A 17 3.49 -22.82 -61.85
C LEU A 17 2.78 -22.42 -63.13
N MET A 18 3.00 -21.19 -63.60
CA MET A 18 2.58 -20.74 -64.93
C MET A 18 3.64 -21.09 -65.99
N ASP A 19 3.17 -21.43 -67.19
CA ASP A 19 4.04 -21.64 -68.34
C ASP A 19 4.60 -20.29 -68.83
N PHE A 20 5.92 -20.11 -68.68
CA PHE A 20 6.61 -18.88 -69.06
C PHE A 20 6.46 -18.55 -70.55
N ASP A 21 6.40 -19.58 -71.41
CA ASP A 21 6.24 -19.40 -72.86
C ASP A 21 4.80 -18.99 -73.24
N ALA A 22 3.85 -19.05 -72.29
CA ALA A 22 2.46 -18.63 -72.48
C ALA A 22 2.22 -17.16 -72.10
N LEU A 23 3.19 -16.48 -71.50
CA LEU A 23 3.09 -15.06 -71.13
C LEU A 23 3.09 -14.17 -72.38
N THR A 24 2.20 -13.19 -72.41
CA THR A 24 2.12 -12.21 -73.50
C THR A 24 2.67 -10.87 -73.05
N PHE A 25 3.78 -10.44 -73.65
CA PHE A 25 4.36 -9.14 -73.35
C PHE A 25 3.82 -8.05 -74.29
N THR A 26 3.58 -6.86 -73.74
CA THR A 26 3.23 -5.66 -74.51
C THR A 26 4.41 -4.69 -74.54
N PRO A 27 4.67 -4.00 -75.67
CA PRO A 27 5.87 -3.18 -75.82
C PRO A 27 5.79 -1.88 -75.00
N TRP A 28 6.92 -1.43 -74.48
CA TRP A 28 7.09 -0.08 -73.95
C TRP A 28 7.09 0.96 -75.08
N THR A 29 6.58 2.15 -74.80
CA THR A 29 6.68 3.30 -75.70
C THR A 29 7.44 4.43 -75.02
N ALA A 30 8.23 5.18 -75.79
CA ALA A 30 8.98 6.32 -75.25
C ALA A 30 8.09 7.41 -74.63
N GLN A 31 6.81 7.49 -75.04
CA GLN A 31 5.86 8.45 -74.46
C GLN A 31 5.46 8.09 -73.02
N GLU A 32 5.40 6.79 -72.69
CA GLU A 32 5.08 6.32 -71.32
C GLU A 32 6.20 6.66 -70.33
N LEU A 33 7.45 6.78 -70.81
CA LEU A 33 8.62 7.09 -70.00
C LEU A 33 8.80 8.59 -69.73
N ASN A 34 7.85 9.44 -70.16
CA ASN A 34 7.89 10.88 -69.87
C ASN A 34 7.42 11.24 -68.45
N SER A 35 6.97 10.25 -67.67
CA SER A 35 6.59 10.41 -66.26
C SER A 35 7.61 9.69 -65.38
N ASP A 36 7.66 10.04 -64.11
CA ASP A 36 8.51 9.36 -63.15
C ASP A 36 7.85 8.03 -62.75
N TRP A 37 8.62 6.96 -62.59
CA TRP A 37 8.09 5.64 -62.29
C TRP A 37 8.79 5.00 -61.09
N ALA A 38 8.03 4.44 -60.18
CA ALA A 38 8.59 3.54 -59.17
C ALA A 38 8.87 2.17 -59.81
N MET A 39 10.15 1.80 -59.95
CA MET A 39 10.57 0.58 -60.66
C MET A 39 11.72 -0.16 -59.97
N PRO A 40 11.79 -1.50 -60.07
CA PRO A 40 12.94 -2.28 -59.59
C PRO A 40 14.20 -1.92 -60.39
N ILE A 41 15.23 -1.41 -59.72
CA ILE A 41 16.43 -0.89 -60.40
C ILE A 41 17.76 -1.21 -59.70
N LYS A 42 17.73 -1.78 -58.49
CA LYS A 42 18.93 -2.09 -57.72
C LYS A 42 18.83 -3.47 -57.07
N LEU A 43 19.90 -4.26 -57.13
CA LEU A 43 20.07 -5.40 -56.23
C LEU A 43 20.54 -4.90 -54.87
N ASP A 44 19.86 -5.31 -53.82
CA ASP A 44 20.37 -5.16 -52.47
C ASP A 44 21.32 -6.32 -52.13
N PHE A 45 22.47 -6.02 -51.52
CA PHE A 45 23.48 -6.99 -51.09
C PHE A 45 23.58 -7.08 -49.56
N ALA A 46 22.72 -6.36 -48.82
CA ALA A 46 22.92 -6.12 -47.39
C ALA A 46 22.65 -7.34 -46.49
N MET A 47 21.94 -8.38 -46.95
CA MET A 47 21.58 -9.53 -46.10
C MET A 47 22.09 -10.85 -46.68
N ALA A 48 23.22 -11.35 -46.19
CA ALA A 48 23.85 -12.58 -46.68
C ALA A 48 22.99 -13.87 -46.52
N GLU A 49 21.87 -13.81 -45.79
CA GLU A 49 21.06 -14.98 -45.39
C GLU A 49 19.61 -15.01 -45.91
N LEU A 50 19.15 -14.00 -46.68
CA LEU A 50 17.80 -13.96 -47.26
C LEU A 50 17.83 -13.93 -48.80
N PRO A 51 16.76 -14.37 -49.50
CA PRO A 51 16.65 -14.22 -50.95
C PRO A 51 16.78 -12.74 -51.31
N GLN A 52 17.79 -12.37 -52.11
CA GLN A 52 18.07 -10.97 -52.43
C GLN A 52 16.93 -10.39 -53.29
N PRO A 53 16.08 -9.48 -52.77
CA PRO A 53 15.02 -8.89 -53.57
C PRO A 53 15.59 -7.78 -54.46
N LEU A 54 14.93 -7.54 -55.60
CA LEU A 54 15.19 -6.35 -56.42
C LEU A 54 14.51 -5.15 -55.77
N SER A 55 15.29 -4.18 -55.30
CA SER A 55 14.81 -2.94 -54.70
C SER A 55 14.32 -1.97 -55.78
N ALA A 56 13.19 -1.33 -55.48
CA ALA A 56 12.60 -0.29 -56.30
C ALA A 56 13.20 1.09 -56.00
N ASP A 57 13.07 2.01 -56.94
CA ASP A 57 13.38 3.43 -56.76
C ASP A 57 12.45 4.24 -57.68
N ILE A 58 12.32 5.54 -57.44
CA ILE A 58 11.72 6.46 -58.39
C ILE A 58 12.75 6.73 -59.49
N VAL A 59 12.39 6.33 -60.71
CA VAL A 59 13.21 6.39 -61.90
C VAL A 59 12.74 7.55 -62.78
N ASN A 60 13.62 8.53 -62.96
CA ASN A 60 13.38 9.72 -63.76
C ASN A 60 14.10 9.57 -65.11
N PHE A 61 13.34 9.48 -66.21
CA PHE A 61 13.89 9.34 -67.55
C PHE A 61 14.04 10.69 -68.23
N ALA A 62 15.22 10.98 -68.77
CA ALA A 62 15.48 12.17 -69.57
C ALA A 62 15.42 11.88 -71.09
N GLU A 63 14.97 12.86 -71.87
CA GLU A 63 14.79 12.77 -73.33
C GLU A 63 16.07 12.43 -74.14
N ASN A 64 17.25 12.54 -73.51
CA ASN A 64 18.54 12.25 -74.10
C ASN A 64 19.01 10.79 -73.90
N ASN A 65 18.10 9.87 -73.57
CA ASN A 65 18.37 8.46 -73.24
C ASN A 65 19.26 8.28 -72.00
N THR A 66 19.25 9.25 -71.08
CA THR A 66 19.85 9.13 -69.75
C THR A 66 18.75 9.19 -68.70
N GLY A 67 19.05 8.81 -67.47
CA GLY A 67 18.13 8.97 -66.35
C GLY A 67 18.83 8.91 -65.01
N THR A 68 18.07 9.24 -63.98
CA THR A 68 18.54 9.29 -62.59
C THR A 68 17.52 8.64 -61.68
N THR A 69 17.95 8.09 -60.56
CA THR A 69 17.05 7.57 -59.52
C THR A 69 17.01 8.49 -58.29
N ALA A 70 15.89 8.53 -57.58
CA ALA A 70 15.67 9.49 -56.49
C ALA A 70 16.31 9.05 -55.16
N ILE A 71 16.08 7.82 -54.73
CA ILE A 71 16.52 7.28 -53.43
C ILE A 71 18.01 6.94 -53.48
N PHE A 72 18.45 6.20 -54.50
CA PHE A 72 19.83 5.72 -54.59
C PHE A 72 20.77 6.66 -55.37
N GLY A 73 20.24 7.69 -56.04
CA GLY A 73 21.04 8.65 -56.80
C GLY A 73 21.82 8.03 -57.96
N LEU A 74 21.34 6.93 -58.53
CA LEU A 74 22.04 6.21 -59.59
C LEU A 74 21.88 6.93 -60.93
N ASN A 75 22.95 6.96 -61.72
CA ASN A 75 22.92 7.44 -63.10
C ASN A 75 22.90 6.24 -64.05
N PHE A 76 22.09 6.34 -65.11
CA PHE A 76 21.95 5.27 -66.08
C PHE A 76 21.65 5.79 -67.49
N THR A 77 21.80 4.89 -68.46
CA THR A 77 21.32 5.06 -69.84
C THR A 77 20.20 4.07 -70.12
N TRP A 78 19.27 4.44 -71.00
CA TRP A 78 18.12 3.59 -71.30
C TRP A 78 17.82 3.52 -72.79
N LEU A 79 17.22 2.41 -73.22
CA LEU A 79 16.67 2.22 -74.55
C LEU A 79 15.50 1.25 -74.51
N ILE A 80 14.65 1.29 -75.54
CA ILE A 80 13.65 0.26 -75.80
C ILE A 80 14.17 -0.57 -76.96
N ASP A 81 14.30 -1.88 -76.77
CA ASP A 81 14.85 -2.77 -77.79
C ASP A 81 13.85 -3.09 -78.92
N ALA A 82 14.27 -3.94 -79.86
CA ALA A 82 13.44 -4.29 -81.02
C ALA A 82 12.18 -5.09 -80.67
N ASP A 83 12.16 -5.74 -79.50
CA ASP A 83 11.06 -6.54 -78.99
C ASP A 83 10.16 -5.72 -78.04
N GLY A 84 10.50 -4.44 -77.82
CA GLY A 84 9.73 -3.53 -76.99
C GLY A 84 10.02 -3.63 -75.50
N VAL A 85 11.13 -4.27 -75.10
CA VAL A 85 11.58 -4.39 -73.71
C VAL A 85 12.39 -3.15 -73.34
N LEU A 86 12.12 -2.59 -72.16
CA LEU A 86 12.90 -1.47 -71.62
C LEU A 86 14.22 -2.00 -71.06
N VAL A 87 15.34 -1.52 -71.59
CA VAL A 87 16.69 -1.88 -71.16
C VAL A 87 17.35 -0.67 -70.52
N ILE A 88 17.74 -0.81 -69.26
CA ILE A 88 18.44 0.19 -68.46
C ILE A 88 19.85 -0.32 -68.19
N THR A 89 20.85 0.49 -68.46
CA THR A 89 22.26 0.19 -68.18
C THR A 89 22.79 1.20 -67.17
N LEU A 90 23.12 0.72 -65.97
CA LEU A 90 23.71 1.55 -64.93
C LEU A 90 25.17 1.91 -65.29
N ASP A 91 25.65 3.06 -64.82
CA ASP A 91 27.05 3.47 -65.03
C ASP A 91 28.07 2.47 -64.46
N SER A 92 27.66 1.69 -63.46
CA SER A 92 28.45 0.60 -62.84
C SER A 92 28.53 -0.67 -63.69
N GLY A 93 27.75 -0.77 -64.78
CA GLY A 93 27.83 -1.82 -65.80
C GLY A 93 26.76 -2.92 -65.69
N GLU A 94 25.86 -2.84 -64.72
CA GLU A 94 24.70 -3.73 -64.59
C GLU A 94 23.60 -3.38 -65.59
N ILE A 95 22.87 -4.40 -66.04
CA ILE A 95 21.80 -4.27 -67.03
C ILE A 95 20.49 -4.75 -66.43
N ILE A 96 19.48 -3.88 -66.43
CA ILE A 96 18.10 -4.19 -66.05
C ILE A 96 17.24 -4.24 -67.31
N THR A 97 16.44 -5.29 -67.47
CA THR A 97 15.43 -5.37 -68.53
C THR A 97 14.04 -5.53 -67.92
N LEU A 98 13.09 -4.68 -68.31
CA LEU A 98 11.71 -4.69 -67.81
C LEU A 98 10.76 -5.04 -68.96
N ALA A 99 10.23 -6.26 -68.94
CA ALA A 99 9.23 -6.72 -69.91
C ALA A 99 7.82 -6.55 -69.33
N LYS A 100 6.98 -5.77 -70.00
CA LYS A 100 5.62 -5.45 -69.56
C LYS A 100 4.68 -6.61 -69.89
N GLU A 101 4.08 -7.22 -68.88
CA GLU A 101 3.24 -8.42 -69.00
C GLU A 101 1.75 -8.08 -68.79
N ALA A 102 1.42 -7.38 -67.70
CA ALA A 102 0.06 -6.94 -67.40
C ALA A 102 -0.03 -5.42 -67.32
N VAL A 103 -1.09 -4.84 -67.86
CA VAL A 103 -1.35 -3.39 -67.80
C VAL A 103 -2.61 -3.15 -66.97
N TYR A 104 -2.46 -2.38 -65.90
CA TYR A 104 -3.51 -1.95 -64.99
C TYR A 104 -3.79 -0.45 -65.16
N ASP A 105 -4.82 0.09 -64.50
CA ASP A 105 -5.25 1.48 -64.70
C ASP A 105 -4.19 2.53 -64.32
N THR A 106 -3.31 2.25 -63.35
CA THR A 106 -2.20 3.17 -62.94
C THR A 106 -0.82 2.51 -62.88
N GLY A 107 -0.74 1.21 -63.16
CA GLY A 107 0.47 0.44 -62.97
C GLY A 107 0.64 -0.67 -64.00
N VAL A 108 1.80 -1.28 -63.99
CA VAL A 108 2.21 -2.29 -64.94
C VAL A 108 2.86 -3.44 -64.19
N GLY A 109 2.38 -4.67 -64.40
CA GLY A 109 3.11 -5.87 -63.99
C GLY A 109 4.27 -6.11 -64.94
N VAL A 110 5.49 -6.08 -64.43
CA VAL A 110 6.71 -6.27 -65.21
C VAL A 110 7.48 -7.49 -64.75
N PHE A 111 8.01 -8.23 -65.72
CA PHE A 111 9.07 -9.19 -65.47
C PHE A 111 10.42 -8.46 -65.56
N ALA A 112 11.03 -8.24 -64.39
CA ALA A 112 12.30 -7.57 -64.25
C ALA A 112 13.44 -8.60 -64.27
N THR A 113 14.45 -8.37 -65.11
CA THR A 113 15.68 -9.16 -65.14
C THR A 113 16.87 -8.26 -64.89
N TYR A 114 17.73 -8.63 -63.96
CA TYR A 114 18.91 -7.88 -63.56
C TYR A 114 20.15 -8.72 -63.80
N THR A 115 21.10 -8.21 -64.58
CA THR A 115 22.32 -8.93 -64.97
C THR A 115 23.56 -8.21 -64.48
N VAL A 116 24.40 -8.93 -63.72
CA VAL A 116 25.72 -8.48 -63.26
C VAL A 116 26.76 -9.52 -63.65
N GLY A 117 27.73 -9.13 -64.49
CA GLY A 117 28.73 -10.08 -64.97
C GLY A 117 28.10 -11.27 -65.71
N GLU A 118 28.21 -12.47 -65.14
CA GLU A 118 27.62 -13.71 -65.69
C GLU A 118 26.36 -14.17 -64.94
N THR A 119 25.90 -13.42 -63.94
CA THR A 119 24.76 -13.80 -63.09
C THR A 119 23.53 -12.97 -63.46
N THR A 120 22.39 -13.66 -63.58
CA THR A 120 21.10 -13.06 -63.91
C THR A 120 20.09 -13.37 -62.81
N TYR A 121 19.41 -12.34 -62.32
CA TYR A 121 18.35 -12.39 -61.33
C TYR A 121 17.04 -11.98 -61.99
N THR A 122 15.91 -12.59 -61.60
CA THR A 122 14.60 -12.30 -62.17
C THR A 122 13.57 -12.09 -61.07
N ASN A 123 12.68 -11.11 -61.23
CA ASN A 123 11.56 -10.85 -60.33
C ASN A 123 10.32 -10.44 -61.13
N TYR A 124 9.13 -10.76 -60.65
CA TYR A 124 7.89 -10.16 -61.12
C TYR A 124 7.50 -9.04 -60.16
N SER A 125 7.32 -7.83 -60.67
CA SER A 125 7.07 -6.67 -59.82
C SER A 125 5.99 -5.78 -60.42
N LEU A 126 5.23 -5.13 -59.54
CA LEU A 126 4.37 -4.03 -59.93
C LEU A 126 5.22 -2.76 -60.06
N VAL A 127 5.07 -2.04 -61.17
CA VAL A 127 5.61 -0.69 -61.34
C VAL A 127 4.48 0.30 -61.50
N VAL A 128 4.59 1.45 -60.85
CA VAL A 128 3.52 2.45 -60.81
C VAL A 128 4.12 3.79 -61.23
N ALA A 129 3.43 4.47 -62.13
CA ALA A 129 3.79 5.84 -62.51
C ALA A 129 3.44 6.79 -61.36
N GLN A 130 4.37 7.66 -61.00
CA GLN A 130 4.16 8.68 -59.98
C GLN A 130 3.31 9.80 -60.59
N ASN A 131 1.99 9.69 -60.44
CA ASN A 131 1.04 10.56 -61.11
C ASN A 131 0.37 11.57 -60.17
N GLN A 132 0.43 11.36 -58.85
CA GLN A 132 -0.10 12.28 -57.84
C GLN A 132 0.67 12.20 -56.52
N ILE A 133 0.94 13.35 -55.91
CA ILE A 133 1.20 13.45 -54.47
C ILE A 133 -0.20 13.45 -53.85
N GLY A 134 -0.68 12.29 -53.41
CA GLY A 134 -2.04 12.12 -52.92
C GLY A 134 -2.26 12.89 -51.62
N ASP A 135 -3.36 13.63 -51.55
CA ASP A 135 -3.93 14.10 -50.28
C ASP A 135 -4.42 12.86 -49.51
N LEU A 136 -3.80 12.60 -48.36
CA LEU A 136 -4.10 11.44 -47.53
C LEU A 136 -5.24 11.69 -46.55
N SER A 137 -5.80 12.90 -46.49
CA SER A 137 -6.91 13.24 -45.58
C SER A 137 -8.18 12.41 -45.78
N GLN A 138 -8.34 11.77 -46.94
CA GLN A 138 -9.45 10.83 -47.17
C GLN A 138 -9.20 9.41 -46.64
N TYR A 139 -7.97 9.14 -46.19
CA TYR A 139 -7.51 7.84 -45.68
C TYR A 139 -7.07 7.93 -44.21
N THR A 140 -7.09 9.11 -43.60
CA THR A 140 -6.91 9.27 -42.16
C THR A 140 -8.10 8.69 -41.42
N ASP A 141 -7.86 8.16 -40.23
CA ASP A 141 -8.82 7.47 -39.36
C ASP A 141 -9.49 6.23 -39.99
N LEU A 142 -8.97 5.77 -41.14
CA LEU A 142 -9.41 4.55 -41.82
C LEU A 142 -8.34 3.47 -41.72
N PHE A 143 -8.77 2.22 -41.56
CA PHE A 143 -7.85 1.09 -41.55
C PHE A 143 -7.40 0.72 -42.97
N LEU A 144 -6.09 0.77 -43.20
CA LEU A 144 -5.42 0.52 -44.48
C LEU A 144 -4.75 -0.86 -44.44
N GLN A 145 -5.40 -1.85 -45.02
CA GLN A 145 -4.93 -3.24 -45.08
C GLN A 145 -3.89 -3.43 -46.19
N ASN A 146 -2.79 -4.12 -45.86
CA ASN A 146 -1.67 -4.33 -46.79
C ASN A 146 -1.99 -5.35 -47.90
N SER A 147 -1.49 -5.09 -49.11
CA SER A 147 -1.69 -5.95 -50.27
C SER A 147 -1.22 -7.40 -50.12
N PHE A 148 -0.20 -7.71 -49.31
CA PHE A 148 0.23 -9.10 -49.12
C PHE A 148 -0.86 -9.96 -48.50
N SER A 149 -1.55 -9.46 -47.46
CA SER A 149 -2.68 -10.17 -46.88
C SER A 149 -3.81 -10.31 -47.90
N LEU A 150 -4.12 -9.24 -48.63
CA LEU A 150 -5.24 -9.25 -49.59
C LEU A 150 -5.01 -10.17 -50.81
N THR A 151 -3.75 -10.46 -51.13
CA THR A 151 -3.37 -11.27 -52.30
C THR A 151 -2.96 -12.69 -51.96
N ASP A 152 -2.85 -13.04 -50.68
CA ASP A 152 -2.69 -14.42 -50.22
C ASP A 152 -4.05 -15.14 -50.24
N PRO A 153 -4.26 -16.17 -51.09
CA PRO A 153 -5.50 -16.93 -51.08
C PRO A 153 -5.80 -17.62 -49.74
N GLY A 154 -4.77 -17.85 -48.91
CA GLY A 154 -4.90 -18.40 -47.57
C GLY A 154 -5.26 -17.37 -46.50
N ALA A 155 -5.37 -16.09 -46.85
CA ALA A 155 -5.82 -15.04 -45.95
C ALA A 155 -7.33 -15.02 -45.77
N TYR A 156 -8.09 -15.71 -46.62
CA TYR A 156 -9.55 -15.78 -46.53
C TYR A 156 -10.01 -17.16 -46.07
N ASP A 157 -11.12 -17.20 -45.33
CA ASP A 157 -11.78 -18.43 -44.89
C ASP A 157 -12.71 -19.04 -45.98
N GLU A 158 -13.48 -20.07 -45.61
CA GLU A 158 -14.40 -20.74 -46.54
C GLU A 158 -15.58 -19.87 -46.98
N ASP A 159 -15.92 -18.84 -46.20
CA ASP A 159 -17.01 -17.90 -46.45
C ASP A 159 -16.52 -16.62 -47.19
N GLY A 160 -15.21 -16.49 -47.36
CA GLY A 160 -14.58 -15.38 -48.08
C GLY A 160 -14.25 -14.18 -47.20
N MET A 161 -14.28 -14.35 -45.88
CA MET A 161 -13.88 -13.35 -44.88
C MET A 161 -12.38 -13.44 -44.62
N LEU A 162 -11.75 -12.31 -44.30
CA LEU A 162 -10.33 -12.28 -43.93
C LEU A 162 -10.17 -13.01 -42.59
N ARG A 163 -9.16 -13.86 -42.47
CA ARG A 163 -8.85 -14.58 -41.23
C ARG A 163 -8.12 -13.65 -40.27
N ASP A 164 -8.43 -13.77 -38.99
CA ASP A 164 -7.87 -12.93 -37.93
C ASP A 164 -6.34 -13.04 -37.87
N ASP A 165 -5.81 -14.26 -38.03
CA ASP A 165 -4.36 -14.56 -38.08
C ASP A 165 -3.62 -14.05 -39.34
N ARG A 166 -4.29 -13.25 -40.17
CA ARG A 166 -3.79 -12.73 -41.46
C ARG A 166 -4.04 -11.23 -41.65
N VAL A 167 -4.58 -10.55 -40.64
CA VAL A 167 -4.77 -9.09 -40.62
C VAL A 167 -3.43 -8.38 -40.45
N PHE A 168 -3.19 -7.33 -41.26
CA PHE A 168 -2.00 -6.49 -41.16
C PHE A 168 -2.23 -5.17 -41.88
N GLY A 169 -2.26 -4.08 -41.12
CA GLY A 169 -2.55 -2.77 -41.69
C GLY A 169 -2.18 -1.63 -40.76
N TRP A 170 -2.52 -0.43 -41.21
CA TRP A 170 -2.22 0.81 -40.51
C TRP A 170 -3.44 1.72 -40.53
N ARG A 171 -3.70 2.43 -39.44
CA ARG A 171 -4.70 3.50 -39.33
C ARG A 171 -3.98 4.78 -38.94
N LEU A 172 -4.02 5.79 -39.81
CA LEU A 172 -3.33 7.08 -39.62
C LEU A 172 -4.26 8.03 -38.88
N GLU A 173 -4.00 8.34 -37.61
CA GLU A 173 -4.91 9.18 -36.81
C GLU A 173 -4.71 10.68 -37.14
N ASN A 174 -5.81 11.42 -37.27
CA ASN A 174 -5.84 12.78 -37.83
C ASN A 174 -5.44 13.90 -36.86
N ASN A 175 -5.35 13.64 -35.54
CA ASN A 175 -5.18 14.68 -34.52
C ASN A 175 -3.94 14.55 -33.61
N ASP A 176 -3.34 13.36 -33.47
CA ASP A 176 -2.34 13.13 -32.40
C ASP A 176 -0.95 12.74 -32.92
N ASN A 177 -0.71 12.84 -34.25
CA ASN A 177 0.46 12.26 -34.92
C ASN A 177 0.65 10.76 -34.61
N LEU A 178 -0.41 10.07 -34.20
CA LEU A 178 -0.40 8.64 -33.89
C LEU A 178 -0.80 7.83 -35.12
N VAL A 179 -0.21 6.65 -35.25
CA VAL A 179 -0.63 5.64 -36.23
C VAL A 179 -0.76 4.31 -35.51
N THR A 180 -1.94 3.72 -35.62
CA THR A 180 -2.27 2.42 -35.05
C THR A 180 -1.90 1.34 -36.05
N ARG A 181 -1.11 0.36 -35.65
CA ARG A 181 -0.73 -0.79 -36.49
C ARG A 181 -1.38 -2.04 -35.94
N ILE A 182 -2.24 -2.64 -36.76
CA ILE A 182 -2.92 -3.90 -36.43
C ILE A 182 -2.15 -5.04 -37.09
N THR A 183 -1.90 -6.10 -36.33
CA THR A 183 -1.12 -7.28 -36.73
C THR A 183 -1.84 -8.62 -36.52
N ASN A 184 -2.98 -8.59 -35.85
CA ASN A 184 -3.91 -9.71 -35.65
C ASN A 184 -5.34 -9.17 -35.66
N GLY A 185 -6.31 -9.93 -36.13
CA GLY A 185 -7.73 -9.56 -36.13
C GLY A 185 -8.42 -9.77 -34.77
N ASP A 186 -7.94 -10.72 -33.96
CA ASP A 186 -8.38 -10.92 -32.56
C ASP A 186 -7.61 -9.98 -31.62
N PHE A 187 -7.54 -8.69 -31.96
CA PHE A 187 -6.79 -7.73 -31.15
C PHE A 187 -7.65 -7.21 -30.00
N ASP A 188 -7.02 -6.98 -28.86
CA ASP A 188 -7.66 -6.45 -27.67
C ASP A 188 -7.18 -5.01 -27.47
N LEU A 189 -8.07 -4.04 -27.65
CA LEU A 189 -7.74 -2.61 -27.56
C LEU A 189 -7.42 -2.16 -26.14
N SER A 190 -7.88 -2.89 -25.12
CA SER A 190 -7.50 -2.66 -23.72
C SER A 190 -6.05 -3.11 -23.47
N GLU A 191 -5.60 -4.15 -24.16
CA GLU A 191 -4.26 -4.73 -24.00
C GLU A 191 -3.33 -4.38 -25.16
N MET A 192 -2.54 -3.30 -25.00
CA MET A 192 -1.48 -2.99 -25.97
C MET A 192 -0.52 -4.18 -26.17
N PHE A 193 -0.14 -4.46 -27.42
CA PHE A 193 0.57 -5.66 -27.90
C PHE A 193 -0.25 -6.95 -28.00
N SER A 194 -1.52 -6.94 -27.61
CA SER A 194 -2.46 -8.02 -27.93
C SER A 194 -3.00 -7.83 -29.35
N GLY A 195 -2.14 -8.02 -30.35
CA GLY A 195 -2.53 -7.94 -31.75
C GLY A 195 -2.44 -6.55 -32.40
N TRP A 196 -2.24 -5.47 -31.64
CA TRP A 196 -2.02 -4.11 -32.15
C TRP A 196 -0.88 -3.37 -31.41
N ASP A 197 -0.28 -2.35 -32.04
CA ASP A 197 0.63 -1.39 -31.38
C ASP A 197 0.56 0.02 -31.98
N ARG A 198 1.08 1.01 -31.24
CA ARG A 198 1.06 2.43 -31.61
C ARG A 198 2.38 2.87 -32.23
N TRP A 199 2.36 3.88 -33.09
CA TRP A 199 3.54 4.46 -33.75
C TRP A 199 3.30 5.97 -33.93
N PHE A 200 4.35 6.72 -34.27
CA PHE A 200 4.25 8.15 -34.53
C PHE A 200 4.43 8.45 -36.01
N TRP A 201 3.59 9.28 -36.61
CA TRP A 201 3.71 9.63 -38.02
C TRP A 201 3.81 11.14 -38.27
N GLU A 202 4.60 11.52 -39.27
CA GLU A 202 4.75 12.91 -39.71
C GLU A 202 4.91 12.99 -41.23
N PHE A 203 4.56 14.15 -41.79
CA PHE A 203 4.92 14.47 -43.18
C PHE A 203 6.35 15.02 -43.24
N THR A 204 7.18 14.41 -44.07
CA THR A 204 8.50 14.99 -44.38
C THR A 204 8.35 16.19 -45.31
N VAL A 205 9.40 17.03 -45.36
CA VAL A 205 9.47 18.20 -46.26
C VAL A 205 9.31 17.85 -47.74
N ASP A 206 9.57 16.59 -48.11
CA ASP A 206 9.46 16.06 -49.47
C ASP A 206 8.10 15.38 -49.73
N GLY A 207 7.16 15.46 -48.78
CA GLY A 207 5.80 14.91 -48.89
C GLY A 207 5.70 13.40 -48.69
N GLN A 208 6.66 12.81 -47.97
CA GLN A 208 6.60 11.40 -47.56
C GLN A 208 5.89 11.29 -46.22
N VAL A 209 5.20 10.16 -46.00
CA VAL A 209 4.74 9.78 -44.66
C VAL A 209 5.88 9.01 -44.00
N LYS A 210 6.36 9.52 -42.88
CA LYS A 210 7.37 8.87 -42.06
C LYS A 210 6.70 8.39 -40.77
N MET A 211 6.67 7.08 -40.57
CA MET A 211 6.13 6.43 -39.37
C MET A 211 7.28 5.89 -38.54
N THR A 212 7.27 6.15 -37.24
CA THR A 212 8.37 5.92 -36.32
C THR A 212 7.89 5.14 -35.12
N SER A 213 8.54 4.01 -34.86
CA SER A 213 8.33 3.20 -33.66
C SER A 213 9.36 3.56 -32.61
N LEU A 214 8.90 3.72 -31.38
CA LEU A 214 9.73 4.01 -30.22
C LEU A 214 9.91 2.76 -29.36
N ARG A 215 10.86 2.84 -28.45
CA ARG A 215 11.15 1.75 -27.54
C ARG A 215 11.70 2.24 -26.22
N SER A 216 11.16 1.71 -25.13
CA SER A 216 11.59 1.96 -23.77
C SER A 216 12.67 0.97 -23.30
N GLU A 217 13.40 1.32 -22.24
CA GLU A 217 14.29 0.38 -21.53
C GLU A 217 13.52 -0.84 -20.98
N TYR A 218 12.26 -0.63 -20.62
CA TYR A 218 11.38 -1.62 -20.01
C TYR A 218 10.71 -2.58 -21.03
N GLY A 219 10.97 -2.38 -22.32
CA GLY A 219 10.73 -3.40 -23.34
C GLY A 219 9.48 -3.23 -24.20
N SER A 220 8.64 -2.22 -23.95
CA SER A 220 7.48 -1.91 -24.79
C SER A 220 7.90 -1.22 -26.10
N PHE A 221 7.28 -1.64 -27.20
CA PHE A 221 7.45 -1.01 -28.51
C PHE A 221 6.37 0.07 -28.67
N ALA A 222 6.73 1.32 -28.39
CA ALA A 222 5.97 2.56 -28.65
C ALA A 222 5.04 3.14 -27.57
N ASP A 223 5.25 2.79 -26.29
CA ASP A 223 4.58 3.45 -25.16
C ASP A 223 5.33 4.65 -24.56
N CYS A 224 6.53 4.97 -25.07
CA CYS A 224 7.32 6.05 -24.48
C CYS A 224 7.24 7.32 -25.32
N ASP A 225 7.14 8.47 -24.65
CA ASP A 225 7.17 9.80 -25.28
C ASP A 225 8.63 10.30 -25.31
N PRO A 226 9.20 10.58 -26.50
CA PRO A 226 10.60 10.98 -26.62
C PRO A 226 10.87 12.41 -26.12
N GLU A 227 9.85 13.20 -25.78
CA GLU A 227 9.96 14.54 -25.19
C GLU A 227 9.89 14.53 -23.65
N SER A 228 9.19 13.57 -23.03
CA SER A 228 9.07 13.44 -21.56
C SER A 228 9.94 12.34 -20.96
N ASP A 229 10.23 11.27 -21.70
CA ASP A 229 10.83 10.07 -21.14
C ASP A 229 12.34 9.99 -21.42
N ASP A 230 13.13 10.02 -20.34
CA ASP A 230 14.58 9.96 -20.39
C ASP A 230 15.15 8.65 -21.01
N TYR A 231 14.32 7.62 -21.14
CA TYR A 231 14.71 6.26 -21.58
C TYR A 231 14.00 5.81 -22.87
N CYS A 232 13.66 6.76 -23.75
CA CYS A 232 12.99 6.47 -25.01
C CYS A 232 13.93 6.56 -26.23
N ALA A 233 13.98 5.51 -27.05
CA ALA A 233 14.86 5.44 -28.23
C ALA A 233 14.11 5.03 -29.51
N TYR A 234 14.45 5.68 -30.62
CA TYR A 234 13.94 5.32 -31.95
C TYR A 234 14.40 3.92 -32.36
N TRP A 235 13.42 3.06 -32.71
CA TRP A 235 13.68 1.66 -33.02
C TRP A 235 13.56 1.36 -34.51
N ARG A 236 12.42 1.70 -35.12
CA ARG A 236 12.14 1.46 -36.54
C ARG A 236 11.54 2.70 -37.17
N ILE A 237 11.86 2.93 -38.43
CA ILE A 237 11.23 3.97 -39.24
C ILE A 237 10.74 3.33 -40.53
N ARG A 238 9.46 3.53 -40.85
CA ARG A 238 8.85 3.14 -42.11
C ARG A 238 8.51 4.39 -42.90
N TYR A 239 8.83 4.37 -44.18
CA TYR A 239 8.53 5.47 -45.08
C TYR A 239 7.53 5.02 -46.14
N TRP A 240 6.52 5.85 -46.37
CA TRP A 240 5.67 5.76 -47.54
C TRP A 240 5.90 6.98 -48.42
N GLN A 241 6.27 6.73 -49.66
CA GLN A 241 6.24 7.71 -50.72
C GLN A 241 5.00 7.44 -51.58
N PRO A 242 3.91 8.23 -51.47
CA PRO A 242 2.70 8.04 -52.25
C PRO A 242 2.99 8.18 -53.76
N LEU A 243 2.41 7.28 -54.56
CA LEU A 243 2.61 7.23 -56.01
C LEU A 243 1.32 7.54 -56.80
N ALA A 244 0.21 6.91 -56.40
CA ALA A 244 -1.09 7.05 -57.04
C ALA A 244 -2.22 6.55 -56.12
N THR A 245 -3.45 7.03 -56.35
CA THR A 245 -4.68 6.54 -55.70
C THR A 245 -5.68 6.10 -56.76
N ILE A 246 -6.35 4.96 -56.56
CA ILE A 246 -7.47 4.51 -57.39
C ILE A 246 -8.55 3.92 -56.48
N GLY A 247 -9.74 4.51 -56.50
CA GLY A 247 -10.83 4.05 -55.64
C GLY A 247 -10.41 4.12 -54.17
N ASP A 248 -10.54 3.00 -53.48
CA ASP A 248 -10.17 2.78 -52.08
C ASP A 248 -8.71 2.33 -51.88
N ARG A 249 -7.88 2.31 -52.94
CA ARG A 249 -6.49 1.87 -52.87
C ARG A 249 -5.49 3.02 -53.00
N ILE A 250 -4.49 3.01 -52.14
CA ILE A 250 -3.31 3.85 -52.22
C ILE A 250 -2.09 3.01 -52.62
N TYR A 251 -1.39 3.44 -53.66
CA TYR A 251 -0.12 2.86 -54.09
C TYR A 251 1.03 3.67 -53.53
N VAL A 252 1.96 3.00 -52.85
CA VAL A 252 3.13 3.61 -52.21
C VAL A 252 4.40 2.90 -52.62
N LEU A 253 5.49 3.65 -52.72
CA LEU A 253 6.84 3.12 -52.62
C LEU A 253 7.19 3.10 -51.13
N GLU A 254 7.26 1.92 -50.53
CA GLU A 254 7.54 1.75 -49.10
C GLU A 254 8.91 1.14 -48.83
N TRP A 255 9.56 1.55 -47.73
CA TRP A 255 10.74 0.89 -47.16
C TRP A 255 10.77 1.04 -45.64
N GLU A 256 11.57 0.23 -44.98
CA GLU A 256 11.76 0.28 -43.54
C GLU A 256 13.24 0.29 -43.18
N GLU A 257 13.59 1.12 -42.20
CA GLU A 257 14.90 1.21 -41.57
C GLU A 257 14.79 0.77 -40.11
N ILE A 258 15.83 0.10 -39.62
CA ILE A 258 15.96 -0.34 -38.23
C ILE A 258 17.23 0.26 -37.63
N ASN A 259 17.13 0.63 -36.36
CA ASN A 259 18.25 1.17 -35.60
C ASN A 259 19.01 0.05 -34.88
N ASP A 260 20.24 -0.25 -35.31
CA ASP A 260 21.05 -1.36 -34.77
C ASP A 260 21.48 -1.17 -33.30
N ASN A 261 21.38 0.04 -32.74
CA ASN A 261 21.75 0.34 -31.34
C ASN A 261 20.57 0.78 -30.46
N ALA A 262 19.31 0.50 -30.84
CA ALA A 262 18.15 0.87 -30.01
C ALA A 262 17.98 0.05 -28.70
N TYR A 263 18.94 -0.81 -28.36
CA TYR A 263 18.98 -1.55 -27.09
C TYR A 263 20.00 -0.94 -26.09
N SER A 264 20.70 0.14 -26.46
CA SER A 264 21.71 0.76 -25.59
C SER A 264 21.22 2.11 -25.07
N PHE A 265 21.15 2.23 -23.74
CA PHE A 265 20.76 3.43 -22.99
C PHE A 265 21.96 3.95 -22.15
N PRO A 266 22.22 5.28 -22.08
CA PRO A 266 21.56 6.37 -22.81
C PRO A 266 21.91 6.38 -24.31
N ALA A 267 21.05 6.99 -25.13
CA ALA A 267 21.10 6.86 -26.59
C ALA A 267 22.42 7.40 -27.20
N GLU A 268 23.27 6.48 -27.68
CA GLU A 268 24.31 6.81 -28.67
C GLU A 268 23.65 7.29 -29.98
N PRO A 269 24.34 8.06 -30.84
CA PRO A 269 23.82 8.45 -32.14
C PRO A 269 23.32 7.21 -32.92
N PRO A 270 22.08 7.24 -33.45
CA PRO A 270 21.46 6.03 -34.00
C PRO A 270 22.20 5.54 -35.24
N VAL A 271 22.36 4.22 -35.34
CA VAL A 271 23.00 3.55 -36.47
C VAL A 271 21.92 2.85 -37.30
N TRP A 272 21.41 3.60 -38.28
CA TRP A 272 20.33 3.13 -39.15
C TRP A 272 20.84 2.23 -40.26
N ARG A 273 20.07 1.17 -40.53
CA ARG A 273 20.21 0.35 -41.74
C ARG A 273 18.85 0.00 -42.32
N ILE A 274 18.83 -0.30 -43.62
CA ILE A 274 17.62 -0.79 -44.30
C ILE A 274 17.26 -2.17 -43.75
N ASN A 275 16.04 -2.31 -43.24
CA ASN A 275 15.44 -3.57 -42.79
C ASN A 275 14.56 -4.18 -43.89
N ILE A 276 13.71 -3.36 -44.50
CA ILE A 276 12.89 -3.74 -45.65
C ILE A 276 13.30 -2.86 -46.83
N PRO A 277 13.79 -3.45 -47.93
CA PRO A 277 14.22 -2.67 -49.08
C PRO A 277 13.03 -1.98 -49.77
N PRO A 278 13.26 -0.84 -50.43
CA PRO A 278 12.22 -0.14 -51.15
C PRO A 278 11.47 -1.03 -52.14
N ARG A 279 10.15 -1.02 -52.06
CA ARG A 279 9.25 -1.83 -52.88
C ARG A 279 7.92 -1.12 -53.12
N VAL A 280 7.32 -1.39 -54.28
CA VAL A 280 5.99 -0.86 -54.62
C VAL A 280 4.93 -1.76 -54.01
N GLN A 281 4.00 -1.18 -53.26
CA GLN A 281 2.84 -1.86 -52.68
C GLN A 281 1.57 -1.04 -52.84
N PHE A 282 0.44 -1.66 -52.53
CA PHE A 282 -0.78 -0.93 -52.27
C PHE A 282 -1.36 -1.26 -50.90
N TYR A 283 -2.09 -0.30 -50.35
CA TYR A 283 -2.96 -0.50 -49.20
C TYR A 283 -4.40 -0.21 -49.64
N GLN A 284 -5.36 -0.95 -49.08
CA GLN A 284 -6.79 -0.80 -49.38
C GLN A 284 -7.54 -0.49 -48.08
N VAL A 285 -8.51 0.44 -48.15
CA VAL A 285 -9.42 0.71 -47.03
C VAL A 285 -10.24 -0.54 -46.74
N MET A 286 -10.31 -0.91 -45.47
CA MET A 286 -11.19 -1.95 -44.93
C MET A 286 -11.96 -1.36 -43.75
N ASP A 287 -13.24 -1.67 -43.67
CA ASP A 287 -14.06 -1.35 -42.49
C ASP A 287 -13.78 -2.41 -41.41
N ILE A 288 -13.54 -1.98 -40.17
CA ILE A 288 -13.36 -2.84 -38.98
C ILE A 288 -14.74 -3.13 -38.37
N ASP A 289 -14.86 -4.26 -37.69
CA ASP A 289 -16.01 -4.76 -36.93
C ASP A 289 -15.40 -5.23 -35.59
N SER A 290 -15.28 -4.28 -34.66
CA SER A 290 -14.43 -4.38 -33.46
C SER A 290 -14.98 -5.38 -32.44
N ASP A 291 -16.30 -5.54 -32.36
CA ASP A 291 -16.98 -6.50 -31.49
C ASP A 291 -17.35 -7.82 -32.19
N GLY A 292 -17.18 -7.90 -33.52
CA GLY A 292 -17.44 -9.08 -34.33
C GLY A 292 -18.93 -9.42 -34.46
N ASP A 293 -19.83 -8.45 -34.27
CA ASP A 293 -21.27 -8.66 -34.33
C ASP A 293 -21.80 -8.76 -35.78
N GLY A 294 -20.96 -8.41 -36.76
CA GLY A 294 -21.25 -8.42 -38.19
C GLY A 294 -21.71 -7.07 -38.74
N ILE A 295 -21.72 -6.02 -37.93
CA ILE A 295 -21.89 -4.62 -38.28
C ILE A 295 -20.51 -3.96 -38.19
N THR A 296 -20.12 -3.26 -39.24
CA THR A 296 -18.84 -2.52 -39.22
C THR A 296 -18.95 -1.34 -38.27
N ASP A 297 -17.87 -0.97 -37.58
CA ASP A 297 -17.81 0.17 -36.63
C ASP A 297 -18.40 1.46 -37.22
N ALA A 298 -18.18 1.71 -38.52
CA ALA A 298 -18.72 2.87 -39.22
C ALA A 298 -20.27 2.93 -39.28
N LEU A 299 -20.94 1.82 -38.96
CA LEU A 299 -22.39 1.61 -38.96
C LEU A 299 -22.89 1.10 -37.62
N ASP A 300 -22.00 0.80 -36.67
CA ASP A 300 -22.34 0.35 -35.32
C ASP A 300 -22.55 1.57 -34.42
N PRO A 301 -23.62 1.61 -33.60
CA PRO A 301 -23.75 2.59 -32.53
C PRO A 301 -22.96 2.28 -31.24
N ASP A 302 -22.41 1.07 -31.08
CA ASP A 302 -21.78 0.54 -29.86
C ASP A 302 -20.67 -0.46 -30.28
N ASN A 303 -19.47 0.05 -30.61
CA ASN A 303 -18.46 -0.75 -31.34
C ASN A 303 -17.77 -1.85 -30.52
N ASP A 304 -17.95 -1.88 -29.20
CA ASP A 304 -17.43 -2.92 -28.30
C ASP A 304 -18.54 -3.71 -27.58
N ASN A 305 -19.80 -3.32 -27.78
CA ASN A 305 -21.00 -3.98 -27.25
C ASN A 305 -21.00 -4.05 -25.70
N ASP A 306 -20.41 -3.07 -25.03
CA ASP A 306 -20.42 -2.93 -23.57
C ASP A 306 -21.80 -2.46 -23.03
N GLY A 307 -22.63 -1.92 -23.92
CA GLY A 307 -23.98 -1.44 -23.65
C GLY A 307 -24.12 0.08 -23.50
N VAL A 308 -23.03 0.83 -23.64
CA VAL A 308 -22.95 2.27 -23.79
C VAL A 308 -22.75 2.57 -25.29
N ASN A 309 -23.40 3.62 -25.81
CA ASN A 309 -23.18 3.93 -27.24
C ASN A 309 -21.91 4.77 -27.37
N ASP A 310 -21.20 4.66 -28.49
CA ASP A 310 -19.95 5.39 -28.78
C ASP A 310 -19.97 6.91 -28.53
N GLN A 311 -21.15 7.54 -28.50
CA GLN A 311 -21.30 8.98 -28.27
C GLN A 311 -21.31 9.37 -26.80
N ASP A 312 -21.62 8.43 -25.94
CA ASP A 312 -21.75 8.57 -24.49
C ASP A 312 -20.67 7.73 -23.76
N ASP A 313 -19.72 7.19 -24.52
CA ASP A 313 -18.65 6.29 -24.09
C ASP A 313 -17.29 6.99 -24.30
N GLU A 314 -16.49 7.14 -23.24
CA GLU A 314 -15.14 7.70 -23.33
C GLU A 314 -14.13 6.69 -23.91
N PHE A 315 -14.46 5.39 -23.89
CA PHE A 315 -13.67 4.31 -24.48
C PHE A 315 -14.50 3.43 -25.45
N PRO A 316 -14.97 3.96 -26.60
CA PRO A 316 -15.90 3.29 -27.53
C PRO A 316 -15.46 1.99 -28.21
N PHE A 317 -14.31 1.44 -27.81
CA PHE A 317 -13.74 0.22 -28.37
C PHE A 317 -13.14 -0.69 -27.28
N ASP A 318 -13.37 -0.38 -26.00
CA ASP A 318 -12.94 -1.17 -24.86
C ASP A 318 -14.15 -1.61 -24.06
N SER A 319 -14.59 -2.84 -24.29
CA SER A 319 -15.77 -3.40 -23.61
C SER A 319 -15.69 -3.47 -22.07
N SER A 320 -14.53 -3.17 -21.49
CA SER A 320 -14.32 -3.14 -20.06
C SER A 320 -14.37 -1.74 -19.44
N GLU A 321 -14.41 -0.69 -20.25
CA GLU A 321 -14.37 0.69 -19.79
C GLU A 321 -15.38 1.56 -20.53
N SER A 322 -16.03 2.48 -19.81
CA SER A 322 -16.91 3.46 -20.45
C SER A 322 -16.92 4.85 -19.81
N MET A 323 -16.19 5.03 -18.71
CA MET A 323 -16.11 6.29 -17.98
C MET A 323 -14.64 6.60 -17.66
N ASP A 324 -14.33 7.89 -17.72
CA ASP A 324 -13.08 8.54 -17.32
C ASP A 324 -13.50 9.79 -16.52
N SER A 325 -13.58 9.64 -15.20
CA SER A 325 -14.17 10.66 -14.31
C SER A 325 -13.29 11.91 -14.17
N ASP A 326 -11.98 11.78 -14.29
CA ASP A 326 -11.01 12.87 -14.14
C ASP A 326 -10.43 13.39 -15.47
N GLY A 327 -10.62 12.66 -16.56
CA GLY A 327 -10.17 13.01 -17.90
C GLY A 327 -8.68 12.74 -18.13
N ASP A 328 -8.07 11.84 -17.38
CA ASP A 328 -6.65 11.49 -17.51
C ASP A 328 -6.38 10.43 -18.61
N SER A 329 -7.45 9.93 -19.22
CA SER A 329 -7.49 8.91 -20.28
C SER A 329 -7.22 7.47 -19.82
N ILE A 330 -7.27 7.21 -18.50
CA ILE A 330 -7.37 5.88 -17.90
C ILE A 330 -8.85 5.66 -17.54
N GLY A 331 -9.40 4.50 -17.88
CA GLY A 331 -10.79 4.20 -17.55
C GLY A 331 -10.94 3.90 -16.07
N ASN A 332 -12.08 4.26 -15.50
CA ASN A 332 -12.33 4.12 -14.07
C ASN A 332 -12.14 2.69 -13.52
N ASN A 333 -12.31 1.62 -14.32
CA ASN A 333 -12.06 0.27 -13.80
C ASN A 333 -10.56 -0.08 -13.72
N ALA A 334 -9.71 0.67 -14.42
CA ALA A 334 -8.25 0.54 -14.45
C ALA A 334 -7.52 1.60 -13.62
N ASP A 335 -8.16 2.74 -13.38
CA ASP A 335 -7.68 3.78 -12.47
C ASP A 335 -7.81 3.32 -11.01
N LYS A 336 -7.02 3.93 -10.13
CA LYS A 336 -7.06 3.73 -8.68
C LYS A 336 -7.47 4.99 -7.92
N ASP A 337 -7.57 6.11 -8.62
CA ASP A 337 -7.93 7.43 -8.11
C ASP A 337 -8.79 8.11 -9.18
N ASP A 338 -10.02 7.63 -9.30
CA ASP A 338 -10.97 7.91 -10.38
C ASP A 338 -11.29 9.41 -10.56
N ASP A 339 -11.04 10.25 -9.56
CA ASP A 339 -11.23 11.69 -9.62
C ASP A 339 -9.94 12.53 -9.46
N ASN A 340 -8.80 11.86 -9.29
CA ASN A 340 -7.46 12.42 -9.23
C ASN A 340 -7.27 13.47 -8.11
N ASP A 341 -7.93 13.28 -6.98
CA ASP A 341 -7.83 14.18 -5.83
C ASP A 341 -6.72 13.80 -4.84
N GLY A 342 -6.12 12.62 -5.05
CA GLY A 342 -4.96 12.10 -4.33
C GLY A 342 -5.30 11.07 -3.25
N VAL A 343 -6.56 10.64 -3.14
CA VAL A 343 -7.00 9.52 -2.29
C VAL A 343 -7.41 8.36 -3.20
N TYR A 344 -6.95 7.14 -2.90
CA TYR A 344 -7.34 5.99 -3.73
C TYR A 344 -8.80 5.61 -3.52
N ASP A 345 -9.47 5.11 -4.55
CA ASP A 345 -10.91 4.78 -4.53
C ASP A 345 -11.32 3.82 -3.41
N GLU A 346 -10.38 2.97 -2.96
CA GLU A 346 -10.61 2.02 -1.86
C GLU A 346 -10.68 2.69 -0.48
N ASP A 347 -10.07 3.87 -0.36
CA ASP A 347 -10.02 4.71 0.84
C ASP A 347 -10.88 5.97 0.72
N ASP A 348 -11.47 6.23 -0.46
CA ASP A 348 -12.31 7.39 -0.74
C ASP A 348 -13.82 7.09 -0.56
N ALA A 349 -14.52 7.93 0.20
CA ALA A 349 -15.98 7.82 0.35
C ALA A 349 -16.77 8.30 -0.88
N PHE A 350 -16.17 9.18 -1.70
CA PHE A 350 -16.71 9.77 -2.91
C PHE A 350 -15.69 9.70 -4.06
N PRO A 351 -15.35 8.50 -4.56
CA PRO A 351 -14.31 8.26 -5.57
C PRO A 351 -14.57 8.89 -6.96
N LEU A 352 -15.61 9.70 -7.11
CA LEU A 352 -15.95 10.36 -8.39
C LEU A 352 -16.18 11.87 -8.18
N ASP A 353 -15.91 12.41 -7.00
CA ASP A 353 -16.08 13.82 -6.66
C ASP A 353 -14.78 14.39 -6.09
N PRO A 354 -13.96 15.08 -6.93
CA PRO A 354 -12.62 15.53 -6.53
C PRO A 354 -12.63 16.69 -5.51
N LEU A 355 -13.79 16.97 -4.92
CA LEU A 355 -14.00 17.94 -3.87
C LEU A 355 -14.36 17.28 -2.54
N GLU A 356 -14.49 15.96 -2.46
CA GLU A 356 -14.90 15.23 -1.27
C GLU A 356 -14.16 13.89 -1.19
N THR A 357 -13.48 13.64 -0.07
CA THR A 357 -12.76 12.37 0.15
C THR A 357 -13.29 11.56 1.34
N ALA A 358 -14.07 12.21 2.20
CA ALA A 358 -14.47 11.69 3.50
C ALA A 358 -15.96 11.94 3.79
N ASP A 359 -16.58 10.98 4.46
CA ASP A 359 -17.97 11.00 4.95
C ASP A 359 -17.96 10.53 6.42
N THR A 360 -17.65 11.46 7.33
CA THR A 360 -17.34 11.14 8.74
C THR A 360 -18.54 10.49 9.45
N ASP A 361 -19.79 10.88 9.14
CA ASP A 361 -21.00 10.34 9.75
C ASP A 361 -21.77 9.32 8.88
N MET A 362 -21.27 9.07 7.67
CA MET A 362 -21.80 8.12 6.70
C MET A 362 -23.23 8.44 6.25
N ASP A 363 -23.62 9.72 6.20
CA ASP A 363 -24.95 10.13 5.75
C ASP A 363 -25.06 10.28 4.22
N GLY A 364 -23.93 10.23 3.52
CA GLY A 364 -23.80 10.36 2.07
C GLY A 364 -23.57 11.78 1.57
N ILE A 365 -23.26 12.73 2.45
CA ILE A 365 -22.80 14.09 2.12
C ILE A 365 -21.31 14.19 2.53
N GLY A 366 -20.44 14.60 1.62
CA GLY A 366 -19.02 14.70 1.94
C GLY A 366 -18.68 15.82 2.92
N ASP A 367 -17.64 15.58 3.72
CA ASP A 367 -17.24 16.43 4.85
C ASP A 367 -17.02 17.91 4.45
N ASN A 368 -16.57 18.21 3.22
CA ASN A 368 -16.36 19.59 2.78
C ASN A 368 -17.67 20.35 2.52
N SER A 369 -18.76 19.61 2.27
CA SER A 369 -20.10 20.12 2.00
C SER A 369 -21.08 19.92 3.16
N ASP A 370 -20.74 19.06 4.11
CA ASP A 370 -21.59 18.74 5.26
C ASP A 370 -21.61 19.89 6.29
N PRO A 371 -22.78 20.44 6.67
CA PRO A 371 -22.89 21.42 7.74
C PRO A 371 -22.77 20.87 9.19
N ASP A 372 -22.75 19.55 9.38
CA ASP A 372 -22.78 18.76 10.63
C ASP A 372 -21.97 17.45 10.38
N ILE A 373 -20.66 17.61 10.15
CA ILE A 373 -19.75 16.58 9.60
C ILE A 373 -19.78 15.25 10.37
N ASP A 374 -19.98 15.30 11.69
CA ASP A 374 -19.99 14.10 12.54
C ASP A 374 -21.39 13.63 12.95
N GLY A 375 -22.44 14.27 12.43
CA GLY A 375 -23.83 13.87 12.59
C GLY A 375 -24.35 13.93 14.02
N ASP A 376 -23.68 14.67 14.92
CA ASP A 376 -24.04 14.74 16.33
C ASP A 376 -25.20 15.72 16.62
N GLY A 377 -25.55 16.52 15.60
CA GLY A 377 -26.63 17.50 15.63
C GLY A 377 -26.19 18.92 15.97
N ALA A 378 -24.89 19.15 16.19
CA ALA A 378 -24.28 20.46 16.29
C ALA A 378 -23.65 20.87 14.95
N LEU A 379 -24.04 22.04 14.43
CA LEU A 379 -23.44 22.54 13.20
C LEU A 379 -21.95 22.81 13.39
N ASN A 380 -21.12 22.56 12.38
CA ASN A 380 -19.65 22.74 12.42
C ASN A 380 -19.19 24.10 12.97
N GLU A 381 -19.99 25.16 12.80
CA GLU A 381 -19.68 26.52 13.30
C GLU A 381 -19.98 26.73 14.81
N GLU A 382 -20.80 25.87 15.40
CA GLU A 382 -21.16 25.83 16.82
C GLU A 382 -20.57 24.62 17.57
N ASP A 383 -19.96 23.70 16.82
CA ASP A 383 -19.28 22.51 17.30
C ASP A 383 -17.86 22.80 17.79
N VAL A 384 -17.44 22.18 18.90
CA VAL A 384 -16.06 22.25 19.37
C VAL A 384 -15.16 21.17 18.75
N ALA A 385 -15.75 20.14 18.16
CA ALA A 385 -15.10 19.01 17.55
C ALA A 385 -15.88 18.53 16.31
N PRO A 386 -15.87 19.28 15.19
CA PRO A 386 -16.70 18.95 14.01
C PRO A 386 -16.47 17.57 13.37
N TYR A 387 -15.49 16.78 13.84
CA TYR A 387 -15.17 15.45 13.31
C TYR A 387 -15.27 14.37 14.40
N ASP A 388 -15.86 14.67 15.57
CA ASP A 388 -16.01 13.74 16.68
C ASP A 388 -17.40 13.84 17.29
N ALA A 389 -18.26 12.91 16.88
CA ALA A 389 -19.67 12.85 17.25
C ALA A 389 -19.93 12.71 18.77
N GLN A 390 -18.89 12.48 19.57
CA GLN A 390 -19.01 12.49 21.03
C GLN A 390 -18.94 13.89 21.63
N ALA A 391 -18.59 14.91 20.85
CA ALA A 391 -18.15 16.21 21.32
C ALA A 391 -18.77 17.41 20.57
N GLY A 392 -20.10 17.52 20.54
CA GLY A 392 -20.78 18.68 19.96
C GLY A 392 -20.69 20.01 20.74
N SER A 393 -21.80 20.76 20.78
CA SER A 393 -21.75 22.14 21.28
C SER A 393 -21.30 22.29 22.75
N SER A 394 -20.36 23.20 22.99
CA SER A 394 -19.97 23.59 24.35
C SER A 394 -21.07 24.33 25.12
N VAL A 395 -21.02 24.22 26.44
CA VAL A 395 -21.85 24.98 27.38
C VAL A 395 -21.08 26.15 27.99
N ALA A 396 -21.83 27.17 28.45
CA ALA A 396 -21.22 28.32 29.12
C ALA A 396 -20.41 27.87 30.36
N PHE A 397 -19.16 28.33 30.44
CA PHE A 397 -18.20 27.91 31.45
C PHE A 397 -17.44 29.11 32.00
N SER A 398 -17.71 29.46 33.25
CA SER A 398 -17.13 30.63 33.91
C SER A 398 -16.30 30.27 35.13
N THR A 399 -15.59 31.27 35.67
CA THR A 399 -14.82 31.10 36.91
C THR A 399 -15.68 30.71 38.11
N ASP A 400 -17.00 30.97 38.06
CA ASP A 400 -17.94 30.55 39.12
C ASP A 400 -18.29 29.06 39.02
N ASP A 401 -18.11 28.45 37.83
CA ASP A 401 -18.40 27.04 37.55
C ASP A 401 -17.15 26.15 37.74
N LEU A 402 -15.95 26.74 37.72
CA LEU A 402 -14.69 26.03 37.95
C LEU A 402 -14.58 25.53 39.40
N LEU A 403 -14.65 24.21 39.59
CA LEU A 403 -14.43 23.56 40.88
C LEU A 403 -12.98 23.64 41.34
N SER A 404 -12.76 23.51 42.65
CA SER A 404 -11.41 23.53 43.23
C SER A 404 -10.56 22.31 42.88
N GLY A 405 -11.19 21.21 42.47
CA GLY A 405 -10.49 19.96 42.19
C GLY A 405 -11.34 18.99 41.39
N TYR A 406 -10.73 18.38 40.38
CA TYR A 406 -11.29 17.29 39.60
C TYR A 406 -10.38 16.08 39.67
N VAL A 407 -10.94 14.90 39.42
CA VAL A 407 -10.17 13.66 39.26
C VAL A 407 -10.69 12.88 38.06
N ARG A 408 -9.77 12.40 37.24
CA ARG A 408 -10.06 11.48 36.15
C ARG A 408 -10.09 10.06 36.71
N ILE A 409 -11.25 9.43 36.64
CA ILE A 409 -11.45 8.01 36.95
C ILE A 409 -12.16 7.41 35.75
N THR A 410 -11.56 6.40 35.13
CA THR A 410 -12.13 5.78 33.93
C THR A 410 -13.12 4.69 34.34
N GLU A 411 -14.34 4.74 33.80
CA GLU A 411 -15.31 3.66 34.01
C GLU A 411 -14.78 2.34 33.42
N SER A 412 -15.07 1.21 34.08
CA SER A 412 -14.62 -0.13 33.67
C SER A 412 -15.77 -0.90 33.03
N ALA A 413 -15.46 -1.83 32.11
CA ALA A 413 -16.45 -2.76 31.55
C ALA A 413 -16.98 -3.79 32.58
N LEU A 414 -16.33 -3.93 33.74
CA LEU A 414 -16.77 -4.79 34.82
C LEU A 414 -17.44 -4.00 35.95
N ALA A 415 -18.43 -4.62 36.62
CA ALA A 415 -19.07 -4.01 37.79
C ALA A 415 -18.31 -4.23 39.11
N ASN A 416 -17.38 -5.18 39.15
CA ASN A 416 -16.59 -5.50 40.35
C ASN A 416 -15.24 -6.10 39.93
N PRO A 417 -14.11 -5.39 40.12
CA PRO A 417 -14.05 -3.97 40.44
C PRO A 417 -14.49 -3.12 39.24
N ALA A 418 -15.24 -2.04 39.49
CA ALA A 418 -15.63 -1.06 38.47
C ALA A 418 -14.54 -0.03 38.17
N VAL A 419 -13.28 -0.44 38.33
CA VAL A 419 -12.10 0.43 38.21
C VAL A 419 -11.19 -0.15 37.14
N ARG A 420 -10.74 0.70 36.22
CA ARG A 420 -9.70 0.35 35.24
C ARG A 420 -8.40 0.10 35.98
N LEU A 421 -7.91 -1.14 35.97
CA LEU A 421 -6.65 -1.48 36.63
C LEU A 421 -5.50 -1.13 35.71
N GLY A 422 -5.00 0.10 35.81
CA GLY A 422 -3.85 0.58 35.04
C GLY A 422 -3.15 1.78 35.67
N VAL A 423 -1.96 2.13 35.18
CA VAL A 423 -1.09 3.15 35.82
C VAL A 423 -1.61 4.59 35.61
N LEU A 424 -2.50 4.79 34.63
CA LEU A 424 -2.91 6.11 34.14
C LEU A 424 -4.15 6.70 34.83
N ASP A 425 -4.75 5.98 35.79
CA ASP A 425 -6.01 6.42 36.42
C ASP A 425 -5.80 7.21 37.73
N GLY A 426 -6.73 8.12 38.03
CA GLY A 426 -6.68 8.99 39.21
C GLY A 426 -5.85 10.27 39.05
N THR A 427 -5.71 10.75 37.82
CA THR A 427 -5.11 12.08 37.56
C THR A 427 -5.98 13.16 38.20
N GLN A 428 -5.39 13.99 39.06
CA GLN A 428 -6.07 15.09 39.73
C GLN A 428 -5.72 16.44 39.09
N TYR A 429 -6.72 17.30 38.93
CA TYR A 429 -6.58 18.68 38.48
C TYR A 429 -7.07 19.61 39.57
N LEU A 430 -6.17 20.32 40.24
CA LEU A 430 -6.47 21.24 41.33
C LEU A 430 -6.34 22.68 40.84
N PHE A 431 -7.30 23.53 41.20
CA PHE A 431 -7.33 24.94 40.78
C PHE A 431 -7.32 25.86 42.01
N ASP A 432 -6.26 26.65 42.18
CA ASP A 432 -6.15 27.65 43.25
C ASP A 432 -5.47 28.94 42.78
N GLN A 433 -6.12 30.08 43.00
CA GLN A 433 -5.57 31.43 42.78
C GLN A 433 -4.91 31.68 41.40
N GLY A 434 -5.43 31.07 40.33
CA GLY A 434 -4.87 31.22 38.97
C GLY A 434 -3.76 30.23 38.61
N VAL A 435 -3.46 29.28 39.51
CA VAL A 435 -2.56 28.16 39.27
C VAL A 435 -3.37 26.87 39.16
N ALA A 436 -3.12 26.12 38.09
CA ALA A 436 -3.65 24.78 37.87
C ALA A 436 -2.53 23.78 38.17
N THR A 437 -2.80 22.82 39.06
CA THR A 437 -1.87 21.74 39.38
C THR A 437 -2.46 20.43 38.88
N LYS A 438 -1.81 19.81 37.90
CA LYS A 438 -2.06 18.42 37.50
C LYS A 438 -1.18 17.50 38.36
N SER A 439 -1.74 16.46 38.96
CA SER A 439 -0.99 15.41 39.65
C SER A 439 -1.44 14.05 39.15
N ASP A 440 -0.50 13.14 38.90
CA ASP A 440 -0.76 11.77 38.44
C ASP A 440 0.27 10.79 39.03
N SER A 441 0.28 9.54 38.55
CA SER A 441 1.18 8.49 39.02
C SER A 441 2.66 8.78 38.73
N PHE A 442 2.97 9.74 37.87
CA PHE A 442 4.34 10.06 37.43
C PHE A 442 4.87 11.33 38.06
N GLY A 443 3.99 12.25 38.50
CA GLY A 443 4.39 13.46 39.18
C GLY A 443 3.30 14.49 39.26
N SER A 444 3.67 15.67 39.74
CA SER A 444 2.80 16.84 39.78
C SER A 444 3.43 17.99 39.02
N GLN A 445 2.63 18.69 38.23
CA GLN A 445 3.02 19.87 37.49
C GLN A 445 2.05 21.00 37.78
N SER A 446 2.59 22.20 37.94
CA SER A 446 1.79 23.42 38.09
C SER A 446 2.03 24.37 36.93
N ALA A 447 0.95 25.01 36.48
CA ALA A 447 0.92 25.93 35.36
C ALA A 447 -0.03 27.09 35.69
N ASP A 448 0.20 28.25 35.06
CA ASP A 448 -0.77 29.34 35.10
C ASP A 448 -1.97 28.96 34.22
N TYR A 449 -3.19 29.31 34.64
CA TYR A 449 -4.38 29.14 33.81
C TYR A 449 -5.14 30.45 33.61
N LEU A 450 -5.88 30.51 32.51
CA LEU A 450 -6.78 31.60 32.16
C LEU A 450 -8.12 31.01 31.72
N LEU A 451 -9.23 31.55 32.22
CA LEU A 451 -10.58 31.19 31.78
C LEU A 451 -11.26 32.43 31.20
N GLU A 452 -11.41 32.47 29.88
CA GLU A 452 -12.05 33.57 29.14
C GLU A 452 -12.88 32.99 27.98
N ASN A 453 -14.06 33.58 27.73
CA ASN A 453 -14.99 33.18 26.66
C ASN A 453 -15.31 31.66 26.66
N ASP A 454 -15.63 31.10 27.82
CA ASP A 454 -16.00 29.68 27.98
C ASP A 454 -14.86 28.67 27.72
N VAL A 455 -13.63 29.14 27.53
CA VAL A 455 -12.43 28.30 27.31
C VAL A 455 -11.46 28.44 28.47
N LEU A 456 -11.12 27.31 29.12
CA LEU A 456 -10.03 27.22 30.10
C LEU A 456 -8.73 26.87 29.39
N THR A 457 -7.78 27.80 29.37
CA THR A 457 -6.43 27.59 28.84
C THR A 457 -5.43 27.40 29.99
N ILE A 458 -4.68 26.30 29.96
CA ILE A 458 -3.58 26.02 30.87
C ILE A 458 -2.26 26.20 30.11
N TYR A 459 -1.36 27.03 30.63
CA TYR A 459 -0.08 27.37 30.00
C TYR A 459 1.06 26.57 30.63
N PHE A 460 1.45 25.49 29.98
CA PHE A 460 2.55 24.68 30.45
C PHE A 460 3.90 25.27 30.04
N GLN A 461 4.89 25.14 30.92
CA GLN A 461 6.27 25.57 30.63
C GLN A 461 7.04 24.42 29.98
N GLY A 462 6.72 24.11 28.72
CA GLY A 462 7.45 23.13 27.90
C GLY A 462 7.52 21.75 28.57
N VAL A 463 6.37 21.12 28.80
CA VAL A 463 6.34 19.78 29.38
C VAL A 463 6.89 18.82 28.37
N GLU A 464 8.10 18.33 28.61
CA GLU A 464 8.66 17.25 27.80
C GLU A 464 8.17 15.91 28.35
N SER A 465 7.48 15.16 27.50
CA SER A 465 7.25 13.73 27.63
C SER A 465 7.89 13.01 26.45
N SER A 466 7.99 11.69 26.50
CA SER A 466 8.39 10.90 25.35
C SER A 466 7.46 9.70 25.17
N SER A 467 7.29 9.29 23.92
CA SER A 467 6.51 8.12 23.54
C SER A 467 7.27 7.34 22.47
N TYR A 468 7.05 6.03 22.42
CA TYR A 468 7.47 5.20 21.30
C TYR A 468 6.33 5.15 20.29
N GLU A 469 6.60 5.54 19.05
CA GLU A 469 5.64 5.58 17.96
C GLU A 469 6.13 4.66 16.84
N ASN A 470 5.23 3.89 16.23
CA ASN A 470 5.56 3.10 15.03
C ASN A 470 5.86 4.05 13.85
N VAL A 471 6.74 3.64 12.94
CA VAL A 471 7.06 4.44 11.75
C VAL A 471 5.80 4.66 10.90
N SER A 472 4.93 3.66 10.77
CA SER A 472 3.62 3.79 10.12
C SER A 472 2.75 4.91 10.74
N SER A 473 2.68 4.98 12.06
CA SER A 473 1.96 6.03 12.81
C SER A 473 2.51 7.43 12.48
N LEU A 474 3.83 7.55 12.28
CA LEU A 474 4.45 8.82 11.91
C LEU A 474 4.13 9.24 10.48
N ILE A 475 4.01 8.29 9.55
CA ILE A 475 3.55 8.55 8.17
C ILE A 475 2.11 9.06 8.22
N ASN A 476 1.23 8.33 8.91
CA ASN A 476 -0.19 8.66 9.01
C ASN A 476 -0.43 10.03 9.66
N ARG A 477 0.44 10.43 10.61
CA ARG A 477 0.39 11.77 11.24
C ARG A 477 1.04 12.87 10.39
N GLY A 478 1.55 12.55 9.19
CA GLY A 478 2.24 13.48 8.30
C GLY A 478 3.56 14.01 8.88
N MET A 479 4.12 13.35 9.90
CA MET A 479 5.36 13.75 10.55
C MET A 479 6.58 13.44 9.68
N ILE A 480 6.47 12.42 8.84
CA ILE A 480 7.48 11.94 7.89
C ILE A 480 6.82 11.64 6.55
N THR A 481 7.58 11.67 5.46
CA THR A 481 7.02 11.38 4.13
C THR A 481 6.81 9.87 3.95
N PRO A 482 5.75 9.43 3.24
CA PRO A 482 5.51 8.02 2.94
C PRO A 482 6.73 7.34 2.31
N GLU A 483 7.38 8.01 1.36
CA GLU A 483 8.58 7.53 0.66
C GLU A 483 9.73 7.13 1.60
N LEU A 484 10.02 7.94 2.62
CA LEU A 484 11.09 7.66 3.58
C LEU A 484 10.65 6.67 4.65
N GLY A 485 9.39 6.76 5.08
CA GLY A 485 8.81 5.87 6.08
C GLY A 485 8.69 4.43 5.57
N GLU A 486 8.12 4.23 4.39
CA GLU A 486 7.96 2.91 3.76
C GLU A 486 9.32 2.26 3.44
N ALA A 487 10.27 3.04 2.91
CA ALA A 487 11.63 2.55 2.66
C ALA A 487 12.33 2.09 3.94
N PHE A 488 12.04 2.75 5.07
CA PHE A 488 12.53 2.33 6.39
C PHE A 488 11.83 1.06 6.88
N ILE A 489 10.50 0.99 6.76
CA ILE A 489 9.69 -0.17 7.12
C ILE A 489 10.12 -1.42 6.33
N GLU A 490 10.39 -1.30 5.03
CA GLU A 490 10.85 -2.41 4.20
C GLU A 490 12.18 -3.01 4.71
N GLN A 491 13.08 -2.16 5.22
CA GLN A 491 14.41 -2.58 5.67
C GLN A 491 14.46 -3.06 7.12
N HIS A 492 13.58 -2.54 7.98
CA HIS A 492 13.67 -2.71 9.43
C HIS A 492 12.39 -3.28 10.07
N GLY A 493 11.33 -3.48 9.29
CA GLY A 493 9.98 -3.68 9.80
C GLY A 493 9.38 -2.38 10.34
N ASP A 494 8.10 -2.42 10.71
CA ASP A 494 7.45 -1.29 11.37
C ASP A 494 7.97 -1.13 12.81
N TYR A 495 9.03 -0.35 12.91
CA TYR A 495 9.85 -0.18 14.11
C TYR A 495 9.31 0.95 14.99
N GLN A 496 9.47 0.81 16.30
CA GLN A 496 9.10 1.86 17.25
C GLN A 496 10.24 2.85 17.45
N VAL A 497 10.03 4.10 17.04
CA VAL A 497 10.98 5.20 17.26
C VAL A 497 10.59 6.04 18.47
N LEU A 498 11.60 6.54 19.18
CA LEU A 498 11.37 7.40 20.34
C LEU A 498 11.11 8.83 19.90
N VAL A 499 9.95 9.38 20.25
CA VAL A 499 9.56 10.75 19.96
C VAL A 499 9.44 11.54 21.25
N SER A 500 10.12 12.69 21.31
CA SER A 500 9.95 13.70 22.35
C SER A 500 8.75 14.59 22.01
N ILE A 501 7.90 14.84 22.99
CA ILE A 501 6.65 15.59 22.86
C ILE A 501 6.72 16.74 23.85
N THR A 502 6.68 17.97 23.35
CA THR A 502 6.64 19.17 24.18
C THR A 502 5.25 19.77 24.18
N THR A 503 4.53 19.71 25.31
CA THR A 503 3.21 20.33 25.44
C THR A 503 3.36 21.79 25.90
N SER A 504 2.75 22.72 25.15
CA SER A 504 2.84 24.16 25.42
C SER A 504 1.57 24.73 26.04
N THR A 505 0.40 24.31 25.56
CA THR A 505 -0.90 24.73 26.08
C THR A 505 -1.90 23.59 26.02
N ALA A 506 -2.87 23.60 26.93
CA ALA A 506 -4.09 22.81 26.79
C ALA A 506 -5.31 23.69 27.00
N THR A 507 -6.26 23.62 26.08
CA THR A 507 -7.55 24.29 26.11
C THR A 507 -8.64 23.28 26.46
N TRP A 508 -9.57 23.71 27.30
CA TRP A 508 -10.67 22.88 27.79
C TRP A 508 -11.96 23.65 27.59
N GLN A 509 -12.90 23.05 26.86
CA GLN A 509 -14.26 23.54 26.68
C GLN A 509 -15.22 22.55 27.31
N GLN A 510 -16.16 23.06 28.11
CA GLN A 510 -17.11 22.19 28.80
C GLN A 510 -18.22 21.78 27.86
N LEU A 511 -18.53 20.49 27.77
CA LEU A 511 -19.63 19.93 26.99
C LEU A 511 -20.87 19.70 27.85
N GLU A 512 -20.67 19.17 29.06
CA GLU A 512 -21.75 18.86 30.00
C GLU A 512 -21.40 19.30 31.43
N SER A 513 -22.43 19.74 32.18
CA SER A 513 -22.29 20.29 33.54
C SER A 513 -23.04 19.51 34.62
N SER A 514 -23.41 18.26 34.36
CA SER A 514 -24.18 17.44 35.30
C SER A 514 -23.30 16.61 36.24
N ALA A 515 -23.24 17.01 37.52
CA ALA A 515 -22.62 16.16 38.54
C ALA A 515 -23.19 14.73 38.56
N PRO A 516 -22.37 13.68 38.78
CA PRO A 516 -20.96 13.77 39.22
C PRO A 516 -19.92 13.90 38.10
N ASN A 517 -20.29 13.65 36.85
CA ASN A 517 -19.37 13.58 35.70
C ASN A 517 -19.42 14.87 34.87
N TYR A 518 -18.27 15.50 34.69
CA TYR A 518 -18.09 16.70 33.89
C TYR A 518 -17.32 16.32 32.63
N ARG A 519 -17.92 16.57 31.48
CA ARG A 519 -17.33 16.27 30.17
C ARG A 519 -16.69 17.52 29.61
N PHE A 520 -15.44 17.40 29.22
CA PHE A 520 -14.67 18.47 28.58
C PHE A 520 -14.10 17.98 27.27
N TRP A 521 -14.18 18.83 26.24
CA TRP A 521 -13.34 18.70 25.07
C TRP A 521 -12.00 19.36 25.37
N GLN A 522 -10.92 18.57 25.33
CA GLN A 522 -9.58 19.06 25.57
C GLN A 522 -8.80 19.07 24.27
N THR A 523 -8.21 20.22 23.91
CA THR A 523 -7.20 20.29 22.86
C THR A 523 -5.84 20.69 23.42
N GLN A 524 -4.76 20.14 22.88
CA GLN A 524 -3.39 20.35 23.32
C GLN A 524 -2.49 20.71 22.14
N LEU A 525 -1.72 21.77 22.29
CA LEU A 525 -0.68 22.12 21.32
C LEU A 525 0.64 21.45 21.71
N GLN A 526 1.06 20.48 20.90
CA GLN A 526 2.21 19.62 21.13
C GLN A 526 3.23 19.74 20.01
N ALA A 527 4.51 19.80 20.36
CA ALA A 527 5.62 19.78 19.42
C ALA A 527 6.35 18.44 19.50
N TYR A 528 6.40 17.70 18.40
CA TYR A 528 6.97 16.37 18.30
C TYR A 528 8.36 16.42 17.67
N LEU A 529 9.31 15.64 18.21
CA LEU A 529 10.67 15.56 17.72
C LEU A 529 11.22 14.14 17.90
N ILE A 530 11.60 13.47 16.81
CA ILE A 530 12.28 12.17 16.86
C ILE A 530 13.57 12.32 17.67
N VAL A 531 13.84 11.47 18.65
CA VAL A 531 14.94 11.69 19.61
C VAL A 531 16.29 11.25 19.05
N ASP A 532 16.35 10.08 18.42
CA ASP A 532 17.60 9.54 17.89
C ASP A 532 18.01 10.23 16.59
N ASP A 533 19.28 10.62 16.50
CA ASP A 533 19.80 11.37 15.35
C ASP A 533 19.86 10.51 14.08
N TRP A 534 20.17 9.23 14.21
CA TRP A 534 20.21 8.32 13.06
C TRP A 534 18.80 8.08 12.53
N GLU A 535 17.83 7.78 13.41
CA GLU A 535 16.42 7.61 13.02
C GLU A 535 15.86 8.88 12.37
N ARG A 536 16.12 10.05 12.97
CA ARG A 536 15.69 11.34 12.42
C ARG A 536 16.28 11.60 11.03
N GLU A 537 17.56 11.32 10.81
CA GLU A 537 18.19 11.49 9.50
C GLU A 537 17.58 10.55 8.45
N GLN A 538 17.32 9.28 8.81
CA GLN A 538 16.73 8.32 7.88
C GLN A 538 15.27 8.66 7.55
N LEU A 539 14.47 9.00 8.55
CA LEU A 539 13.02 9.17 8.41
C LEU A 539 12.60 10.56 7.91
N THR A 540 13.43 11.59 8.14
CA THR A 540 13.10 12.99 7.75
C THR A 540 14.05 13.56 6.70
N GLY A 541 15.13 12.84 6.38
CA GLY A 541 16.18 13.32 5.48
C GLY A 541 17.04 14.46 6.05
N SER A 542 16.86 14.84 7.32
CA SER A 542 17.57 15.97 7.94
C SER A 542 17.81 15.79 9.45
N LEU A 543 19.05 16.00 9.88
CA LEU A 543 19.41 16.07 11.31
C LEU A 543 18.88 17.35 12.00
N ASP A 544 18.64 18.42 11.24
CA ASP A 544 18.22 19.74 11.74
C ASP A 544 16.70 19.97 11.61
N GLN A 545 15.89 18.90 11.66
CA GLN A 545 14.43 19.01 11.59
C GLN A 545 13.90 19.90 12.73
N VAL A 546 13.02 20.84 12.41
CA VAL A 546 12.25 21.61 13.40
C VAL A 546 11.16 20.69 13.97
N PRO A 547 10.85 20.75 15.28
CA PRO A 547 9.74 20.00 15.84
C PRO A 547 8.44 20.22 15.06
N PHE A 548 7.72 19.13 14.82
CA PHE A 548 6.43 19.17 14.15
C PHE A 548 5.36 19.58 15.17
N GLU A 549 4.67 20.69 14.93
CA GLU A 549 3.60 21.16 15.81
C GLU A 549 2.27 20.55 15.36
N MET A 550 1.58 19.89 16.28
CA MET A 550 0.24 19.36 16.09
C MET A 550 -0.67 19.79 17.22
N GLU A 551 -1.94 19.93 16.89
CA GLU A 551 -3.00 19.95 17.88
C GLU A 551 -3.52 18.52 18.05
N SER A 552 -3.53 18.03 19.28
CA SER A 552 -4.23 16.79 19.62
C SER A 552 -5.50 17.15 20.39
N ALA A 553 -6.58 16.43 20.13
CA ALA A 553 -7.86 16.64 20.79
C ALA A 553 -8.36 15.34 21.40
N GLN A 554 -9.07 15.43 22.53
CA GLN A 554 -9.68 14.27 23.17
C GLN A 554 -10.84 14.69 24.07
N LEU A 555 -11.81 13.79 24.20
CA LEU A 555 -12.82 13.86 25.24
C LEU A 555 -12.19 13.50 26.60
N VAL A 556 -12.38 14.37 27.60
CA VAL A 556 -11.95 14.15 28.98
C VAL A 556 -13.15 14.18 29.91
N GLU A 557 -13.40 13.04 30.54
CA GLU A 557 -14.40 12.93 31.60
C GLU A 557 -13.75 13.07 32.98
N LEU A 558 -14.28 13.99 33.78
CA LEU A 558 -13.76 14.35 35.08
C LEU A 558 -14.85 14.25 36.15
N ILE A 559 -14.49 13.78 37.33
CA ILE A 559 -15.37 13.72 38.49
C ILE A 559 -15.01 14.86 39.45
N ASP A 560 -16.02 15.49 40.06
CA ASP A 560 -15.79 16.42 41.18
C ASP A 560 -15.11 15.66 42.33
N LEU A 561 -13.87 16.04 42.64
CA LEU A 561 -13.07 15.41 43.69
C LEU A 561 -13.76 15.47 45.06
N ALA A 562 -14.52 16.54 45.33
CA ALA A 562 -15.25 16.69 46.59
C ALA A 562 -16.54 15.87 46.66
N SER A 563 -17.01 15.34 45.53
CA SER A 563 -18.22 14.51 45.45
C SER A 563 -17.95 13.03 45.73
N LEU A 564 -16.68 12.60 45.66
CA LEU A 564 -16.31 11.22 45.89
C LEU A 564 -16.64 10.77 47.32
N PRO A 565 -17.18 9.55 47.49
CA PRO A 565 -17.37 8.99 48.81
C PRO A 565 -16.03 8.87 49.55
N SER A 566 -16.07 9.06 50.87
CA SER A 566 -14.92 8.84 51.75
C SER A 566 -15.30 7.80 52.80
N ILE A 567 -14.64 6.64 52.74
CA ILE A 567 -14.85 5.51 53.64
C ILE A 567 -13.68 5.46 54.63
N ALA A 568 -13.95 5.71 55.91
CA ALA A 568 -12.91 5.71 56.93
C ALA A 568 -12.21 4.34 57.07
N TRP A 569 -10.88 4.35 57.16
CA TRP A 569 -10.11 3.24 57.68
C TRP A 569 -10.37 3.05 59.17
N VAL A 570 -10.50 1.80 59.59
CA VAL A 570 -10.48 1.43 61.01
C VAL A 570 -9.30 0.51 61.30
N ALA A 571 -8.80 0.52 62.53
CA ALA A 571 -7.66 -0.32 62.91
C ALA A 571 -7.92 -1.83 62.71
N GLU A 572 -9.20 -2.24 62.70
CA GLU A 572 -9.61 -3.61 62.39
C GLU A 572 -9.37 -4.00 60.93
N ASP A 573 -9.43 -3.05 60.00
CA ASP A 573 -9.14 -3.28 58.57
C ASP A 573 -7.65 -3.65 58.37
N LEU A 574 -6.77 -3.13 59.22
CA LEU A 574 -5.31 -3.31 59.13
C LEU A 574 -4.80 -4.58 59.85
N THR A 575 -5.71 -5.51 60.17
CA THR A 575 -5.32 -6.82 60.71
C THR A 575 -4.84 -7.77 59.62
N ASP A 576 -5.32 -7.58 58.41
CA ASP A 576 -4.84 -8.28 57.21
C ASP A 576 -3.62 -7.55 56.61
N ASN A 577 -2.85 -8.28 55.81
CA ASN A 577 -1.79 -7.68 55.02
C ASN A 577 -2.40 -7.05 53.77
N TRP A 578 -1.94 -5.87 53.36
CA TRP A 578 -2.52 -5.14 52.22
C TRP A 578 -1.49 -4.86 51.15
N THR A 579 -1.89 -4.90 49.89
CA THR A 579 -1.06 -4.40 48.80
C THR A 579 -1.15 -2.89 48.69
N ILE A 580 -0.03 -2.20 48.86
CA ILE A 580 0.03 -0.73 48.95
C ILE A 580 1.29 -0.22 48.24
N PRO A 581 1.23 0.93 47.53
CA PRO A 581 2.42 1.59 47.00
C PRO A 581 3.28 2.16 48.14
N VAL A 582 4.43 1.53 48.38
CA VAL A 582 5.36 1.93 49.46
C VAL A 582 6.80 2.09 48.99
N ASN A 583 7.17 1.59 47.81
CA ASN A 583 8.46 1.93 47.23
C ASN A 583 8.26 3.12 46.28
N ILE A 584 8.61 4.31 46.78
CA ILE A 584 8.37 5.59 46.11
C ILE A 584 9.72 6.26 45.83
N ASP A 585 9.98 6.57 44.56
CA ASP A 585 11.17 7.26 44.09
C ASP A 585 10.77 8.34 43.08
N PHE A 586 10.63 9.58 43.55
CA PHE A 586 10.28 10.73 42.69
C PHE A 586 11.35 11.06 41.64
N ALA A 587 12.59 10.58 41.81
CA ALA A 587 13.72 10.90 40.93
C ALA A 587 14.03 9.79 39.92
N ASN A 588 13.24 8.71 39.88
CA ASN A 588 13.48 7.62 38.92
C ASN A 588 13.36 8.13 37.49
N GLU A 589 14.36 7.79 36.66
CA GLU A 589 14.41 8.16 35.24
C GLU A 589 13.37 7.39 34.40
N VAL A 590 12.90 6.24 34.90
CA VAL A 590 11.80 5.48 34.31
C VAL A 590 10.53 5.79 35.08
N ASP A 591 9.65 6.61 34.51
CA ASP A 591 8.44 7.13 35.16
C ASP A 591 7.57 6.02 35.78
N PHE A 592 7.38 4.90 35.07
CA PHE A 592 6.61 3.74 35.55
C PHE A 592 7.21 3.05 36.78
N ASN A 593 8.49 3.27 37.09
CA ASN A 593 9.17 2.71 38.25
C ASN A 593 9.20 3.66 39.46
N ARG A 594 8.64 4.88 39.35
CA ARG A 594 8.59 5.86 40.46
C ARG A 594 7.73 5.43 41.64
N LYS A 595 6.74 4.57 41.39
CA LYS A 595 5.80 4.10 42.41
C LYS A 595 5.56 2.60 42.23
N GLN A 596 5.91 1.82 43.23
CA GLN A 596 5.80 0.36 43.18
C GLN A 596 5.05 -0.17 44.40
N MET A 597 4.14 -1.11 44.16
CA MET A 597 3.33 -1.76 45.17
C MET A 597 4.08 -2.88 45.88
N ASP A 598 3.77 -3.08 47.16
CA ASP A 598 4.29 -4.17 47.97
C ASP A 598 3.21 -4.67 48.94
N ILE A 599 3.41 -5.85 49.51
CA ILE A 599 2.56 -6.38 50.57
C ILE A 599 3.04 -5.80 51.90
N VAL A 600 2.18 -5.05 52.58
CA VAL A 600 2.46 -4.38 53.84
C VAL A 600 1.78 -5.10 54.99
N SER A 601 2.57 -5.46 56.01
CA SER A 601 2.09 -6.02 57.27
C SER A 601 2.08 -4.94 58.35
N PHE A 602 0.91 -4.70 58.96
CA PHE A 602 0.72 -3.67 59.97
C PHE A 602 0.83 -4.25 61.40
N ASN A 603 1.58 -3.57 62.27
CA ASN A 603 1.67 -3.94 63.68
C ASN A 603 0.89 -2.97 64.57
N GLU A 604 0.29 -3.47 65.66
CA GLU A 604 -0.52 -2.69 66.63
C GLU A 604 0.25 -1.52 67.29
N ASN A 605 1.58 -1.53 67.25
CA ASN A 605 2.43 -0.46 67.80
C ASN A 605 2.56 0.76 66.88
N GLY A 606 1.88 0.79 65.72
CA GLY A 606 1.96 1.86 64.73
C GLY A 606 3.13 1.73 63.75
N THR A 607 3.81 0.58 63.68
CA THR A 607 4.87 0.31 62.69
C THR A 607 4.39 -0.71 61.66
N ALA A 608 4.82 -0.59 60.40
CA ALA A 608 4.54 -1.53 59.34
C ALA A 608 5.82 -1.92 58.59
N LEU A 609 5.80 -3.09 57.94
CA LEU A 609 6.92 -3.62 57.18
C LEU A 609 6.40 -4.16 55.84
N SER A 610 7.08 -3.79 54.76
CA SER A 610 6.83 -4.32 53.42
C SER A 610 7.58 -5.64 53.17
N ASP A 611 7.04 -6.50 52.31
CA ASP A 611 7.54 -7.86 52.06
C ASP A 611 8.70 -7.89 51.04
N ILE A 612 8.46 -7.41 49.82
CA ILE A 612 9.42 -7.45 48.69
C ILE A 612 10.61 -6.52 48.94
N PHE A 613 10.34 -5.26 49.27
CA PHE A 613 11.37 -4.22 49.40
C PHE A 613 11.92 -4.10 50.82
N THR A 614 11.32 -4.79 51.80
CA THR A 614 11.73 -4.76 53.21
C THR A 614 11.74 -3.35 53.83
N ILE A 615 10.84 -2.48 53.38
CA ILE A 615 10.76 -1.08 53.83
C ILE A 615 10.01 -1.02 55.16
N SER A 616 10.65 -0.43 56.17
CA SER A 616 10.03 -0.13 57.47
C SER A 616 9.39 1.25 57.42
N MET A 617 8.16 1.36 57.91
CA MET A 617 7.40 2.61 57.93
C MET A 617 6.57 2.74 59.21
N ASP A 618 6.17 3.96 59.55
CA ASP A 618 5.20 4.22 60.60
C ASP A 618 3.83 4.49 59.98
N TRP A 619 2.75 4.07 60.64
CA TRP A 619 1.39 4.27 60.16
C TRP A 619 0.49 4.86 61.24
N THR A 620 -0.46 5.69 60.80
CA THR A 620 -1.53 6.25 61.63
C THR A 620 -2.81 6.40 60.83
N ILE A 621 -3.96 6.43 61.50
CA ILE A 621 -5.23 6.84 60.89
C ILE A 621 -5.54 8.23 61.43
N ASP A 622 -5.78 9.19 60.54
CA ASP A 622 -6.04 10.58 60.91
C ASP A 622 -7.47 10.79 61.47
N GLU A 623 -7.83 12.02 61.79
CA GLU A 623 -9.16 12.34 62.33
C GLU A 623 -10.31 12.19 61.33
N ASN A 624 -9.99 12.14 60.03
CA ASN A 624 -10.95 11.95 58.94
C ASN A 624 -11.06 10.48 58.52
N GLY A 625 -10.21 9.60 59.07
CA GLY A 625 -10.19 8.18 58.73
C GLY A 625 -9.28 7.84 57.54
N ILE A 626 -8.36 8.73 57.16
CA ILE A 626 -7.38 8.51 56.10
C ILE A 626 -6.17 7.77 56.69
N LEU A 627 -5.71 6.73 56.00
CA LEU A 627 -4.50 6.00 56.39
C LEU A 627 -3.27 6.79 55.95
N MET A 628 -2.42 7.15 56.91
CA MET A 628 -1.20 7.91 56.70
C MET A 628 0.00 7.03 56.98
N LEU A 629 0.87 6.86 55.98
CA LEU A 629 2.15 6.17 56.08
C LEU A 629 3.29 7.19 56.06
N SER A 630 4.24 7.04 56.96
CA SER A 630 5.48 7.82 57.02
C SER A 630 6.66 6.91 56.71
N LEU A 631 7.28 7.13 55.56
CA LEU A 631 8.41 6.36 55.05
C LEU A 631 9.72 7.11 55.33
N ALA A 632 10.85 6.54 54.90
CA ALA A 632 12.13 7.22 54.92
C ALA A 632 12.12 8.50 54.07
N ASP A 633 13.13 9.35 54.25
CA ASP A 633 13.34 10.57 53.45
C ASP A 633 12.19 11.60 53.47
N ASN A 634 11.38 11.59 54.54
CA ASN A 634 10.18 12.43 54.72
C ASN A 634 9.09 12.18 53.66
N ILE A 635 9.09 11.02 53.01
CA ILE A 635 8.00 10.63 52.12
C ILE A 635 6.79 10.26 52.97
N THR A 636 5.66 10.85 52.64
CA THR A 636 4.36 10.54 53.24
C THR A 636 3.41 10.03 52.18
N VAL A 637 2.67 8.97 52.50
CA VAL A 637 1.64 8.39 51.63
C VAL A 637 0.30 8.44 52.36
N SER A 638 -0.69 9.11 51.78
CA SER A 638 -2.06 9.15 52.28
C SER A 638 -2.97 8.31 51.42
N ILE A 639 -3.80 7.47 52.04
CA ILE A 639 -4.67 6.52 51.37
C ILE A 639 -6.11 6.72 51.85
N GLU A 640 -6.97 7.19 50.96
CA GLU A 640 -8.39 7.43 51.20
C GLU A 640 -9.24 6.40 50.44
N LYS A 641 -10.03 5.58 51.16
CA LYS A 641 -10.91 4.62 50.50
C LYS A 641 -12.11 5.35 49.91
N VAL A 642 -12.35 5.13 48.62
CA VAL A 642 -13.47 5.71 47.87
C VAL A 642 -14.58 4.69 47.67
N GLU A 643 -14.21 3.45 47.37
CA GLU A 643 -15.18 2.37 47.12
C GLU A 643 -14.72 1.04 47.73
N GLN A 644 -15.68 0.23 48.18
CA GLN A 644 -15.45 -1.07 48.78
C GLN A 644 -16.02 -2.16 47.87
N PHE A 645 -15.17 -3.10 47.48
CA PHE A 645 -15.52 -4.29 46.72
C PHE A 645 -15.45 -5.55 47.58
N ASP A 646 -15.94 -6.67 47.06
CA ASP A 646 -15.91 -7.96 47.75
C ASP A 646 -14.49 -8.46 48.03
N THR A 647 -13.54 -8.11 47.15
CA THR A 647 -12.16 -8.63 47.15
C THR A 647 -11.11 -7.57 47.48
N GLY A 648 -11.50 -6.30 47.63
CA GLY A 648 -10.57 -5.20 47.83
C GLY A 648 -11.25 -3.85 47.99
N VAL A 649 -10.47 -2.78 47.90
CA VAL A 649 -10.93 -1.39 47.99
C VAL A 649 -10.34 -0.58 46.86
N ALA A 650 -11.10 0.33 46.27
CA ALA A 650 -10.52 1.38 45.46
C ALA A 650 -10.23 2.60 46.33
N ALA A 651 -9.03 3.15 46.18
CA ALA A 651 -8.54 4.24 47.01
C ALA A 651 -7.80 5.28 46.18
N ILE A 652 -7.95 6.54 46.58
CA ILE A 652 -7.07 7.61 46.14
C ILE A 652 -5.81 7.53 47.01
N VAL A 653 -4.67 7.40 46.34
CA VAL A 653 -3.36 7.37 46.97
C VAL A 653 -2.58 8.61 46.57
N ILE A 654 -2.09 9.36 47.55
CA ILE A 654 -1.25 10.54 47.33
C ILE A 654 0.07 10.34 48.05
N ALA A 655 1.18 10.43 47.32
CA ALA A 655 2.53 10.36 47.86
C ALA A 655 3.22 11.72 47.71
N THR A 656 3.90 12.21 48.75
CA THR A 656 4.67 13.46 48.69
C THR A 656 5.93 13.42 49.54
N ASP A 657 7.01 14.03 49.04
CA ASP A 657 8.25 14.32 49.79
C ASP A 657 8.27 15.77 50.35
N GLY A 658 7.16 16.51 50.18
CA GLY A 658 7.00 17.92 50.53
C GLY A 658 7.37 18.92 49.44
N MET A 659 8.01 18.49 48.35
CA MET A 659 8.27 19.30 47.15
C MET A 659 7.57 18.74 45.92
N ASN A 660 7.57 17.43 45.77
CA ASN A 660 6.96 16.66 44.70
C ASN A 660 5.74 15.92 45.23
N THR A 661 4.72 15.77 44.39
CA THR A 661 3.51 15.01 44.71
C THR A 661 3.18 14.07 43.56
N MET A 662 2.67 12.89 43.88
CA MET A 662 2.08 11.95 42.93
C MET A 662 0.71 11.55 43.46
N SER A 663 -0.25 11.35 42.57
CA SER A 663 -1.60 10.92 42.92
C SER A 663 -2.12 9.85 41.98
N SER A 664 -2.90 8.91 42.49
CA SER A 664 -3.46 7.83 41.68
C SER A 664 -4.71 7.25 42.29
N TYR A 665 -5.50 6.60 41.45
CA TYR A 665 -6.66 5.83 41.85
C TYR A 665 -6.33 4.35 41.67
N GLU A 666 -6.22 3.62 42.79
CA GLU A 666 -5.69 2.27 42.80
C GLU A 666 -6.64 1.29 43.49
N PHE A 667 -6.66 0.06 43.00
CA PHE A 667 -7.34 -1.05 43.65
C PHE A 667 -6.37 -1.79 44.58
N LEU A 668 -6.65 -1.74 45.88
CA LEU A 668 -5.88 -2.39 46.93
C LEU A 668 -6.54 -3.71 47.33
N VAL A 669 -5.75 -4.77 47.40
CA VAL A 669 -6.22 -6.13 47.67
C VAL A 669 -5.58 -6.64 48.97
N PRO A 670 -6.35 -7.18 49.92
CA PRO A 670 -5.77 -7.86 51.07
C PRO A 670 -5.07 -9.15 50.61
N ALA A 671 -3.82 -9.35 51.05
CA ALA A 671 -3.03 -10.53 50.74
C ALA A 671 -3.41 -11.68 51.67
N ALA A 672 -4.01 -12.73 51.11
CA ALA A 672 -4.26 -13.96 51.83
C ALA A 672 -3.03 -14.90 51.75
N SER A 673 -2.94 -15.83 52.71
CA SER A 673 -1.83 -16.78 52.76
C SER A 673 -2.21 -18.12 52.13
N ASN A 674 -1.30 -18.71 51.35
CA ASN A 674 -1.44 -20.02 50.70
C ASN A 674 -2.66 -20.13 49.76
N ILE A 675 -2.60 -19.44 48.62
CA ILE A 675 -3.61 -19.55 47.56
C ILE A 675 -3.39 -20.82 46.74
N ASP A 676 -4.45 -21.63 46.61
CA ASP A 676 -4.46 -22.81 45.73
C ASP A 676 -4.89 -22.40 44.32
N ILE A 677 -3.95 -22.41 43.38
CA ILE A 677 -4.18 -22.05 41.98
C ILE A 677 -4.63 -23.24 41.12
N SER A 678 -4.73 -24.45 41.68
CA SER A 678 -5.17 -25.64 40.93
C SER A 678 -6.48 -25.45 40.14
N PRO A 679 -7.48 -24.66 40.60
CA PRO A 679 -8.73 -24.47 39.86
C PRO A 679 -8.61 -23.68 38.55
N VAL A 680 -7.51 -22.96 38.33
CA VAL A 680 -7.30 -22.10 37.15
C VAL A 680 -6.22 -22.63 36.21
N LEU A 681 -5.62 -23.78 36.53
CA LEU A 681 -4.67 -24.46 35.64
C LEU A 681 -5.41 -25.03 34.44
N ASN A 682 -4.73 -25.03 33.28
CA ASN A 682 -5.26 -25.40 31.97
C ASN A 682 -6.44 -24.56 31.47
N SER A 683 -6.76 -23.44 32.14
CA SER A 683 -7.75 -22.48 31.65
C SER A 683 -7.05 -21.26 31.10
N TYR A 684 -7.61 -20.64 30.05
CA TYR A 684 -7.12 -19.35 29.59
C TYR A 684 -7.50 -18.26 30.58
N LEU A 685 -6.50 -17.54 31.09
CA LEU A 685 -6.63 -16.49 32.08
C LEU A 685 -6.41 -15.14 31.41
N MET A 686 -7.49 -14.39 31.19
CA MET A 686 -7.45 -13.09 30.54
C MET A 686 -7.16 -11.99 31.55
N GLY A 687 -6.27 -11.06 31.17
CA GLY A 687 -5.78 -10.00 32.03
C GLY A 687 -6.82 -8.92 32.32
N SER A 688 -6.76 -8.33 33.51
CA SER A 688 -7.70 -7.29 33.91
C SER A 688 -7.67 -6.05 33.03
N PHE A 689 -6.52 -5.71 32.42
CA PHE A 689 -6.43 -4.58 31.50
C PHE A 689 -7.41 -4.73 30.34
N THR A 690 -7.43 -5.87 29.65
CA THR A 690 -8.41 -6.18 28.61
C THR A 690 -9.83 -6.16 29.17
N LEU A 691 -10.06 -6.83 30.31
CA LEU A 691 -11.39 -6.97 30.87
C LEU A 691 -12.00 -5.67 31.41
N THR A 692 -11.17 -4.74 31.88
CA THR A 692 -11.60 -3.47 32.50
C THR A 692 -11.44 -2.27 31.58
N ASN A 693 -10.77 -2.40 30.44
CA ASN A 693 -10.67 -1.34 29.45
C ASN A 693 -11.95 -1.29 28.61
N PRO A 694 -12.77 -0.22 28.68
CA PRO A 694 -13.95 -0.09 27.83
C PRO A 694 -13.60 -0.15 26.35
N ASP A 695 -12.45 0.43 25.99
CA ASP A 695 -11.97 0.48 24.60
C ASP A 695 -11.61 -0.92 24.06
N ALA A 696 -11.48 -1.93 24.90
CA ALA A 696 -11.24 -3.31 24.45
C ALA A 696 -12.52 -4.00 23.93
N TYR A 697 -13.67 -3.33 23.98
CA TYR A 697 -14.96 -3.88 23.58
C TYR A 697 -15.62 -3.06 22.47
N ASP A 698 -16.16 -3.75 21.46
CA ASP A 698 -17.10 -3.20 20.50
C ASP A 698 -18.45 -3.92 20.62
N ASN A 699 -19.53 -3.16 20.78
CA ASN A 699 -20.90 -3.67 20.99
C ASN A 699 -21.02 -4.75 22.09
N GLY A 700 -20.15 -4.68 23.10
CA GLY A 700 -20.09 -5.63 24.22
C GLY A 700 -19.34 -6.93 23.92
N MET A 701 -18.69 -7.06 22.76
CA MET A 701 -17.76 -8.14 22.43
C MET A 701 -16.32 -7.63 22.49
N ILE A 702 -15.38 -8.48 22.88
CA ILE A 702 -13.96 -8.10 22.93
C ILE A 702 -13.41 -8.02 21.51
N GLN A 703 -12.67 -6.95 21.22
CA GLN A 703 -11.98 -6.78 19.93
C GLN A 703 -10.86 -7.81 19.78
N ASP A 704 -10.63 -8.33 18.58
CA ASP A 704 -9.68 -9.42 18.35
C ASP A 704 -8.24 -9.05 18.75
N ASP A 705 -7.81 -7.81 18.52
CA ASP A 705 -6.48 -7.31 18.88
C ASP A 705 -6.32 -6.96 20.38
N ALA A 706 -7.41 -6.96 21.16
CA ALA A 706 -7.40 -6.61 22.57
C ALA A 706 -7.18 -7.81 23.51
N PHE A 707 -7.14 -9.03 22.98
CA PHE A 707 -6.94 -10.26 23.77
C PHE A 707 -5.56 -10.28 24.41
N PHE A 708 -5.50 -10.39 25.74
CA PHE A 708 -4.23 -10.56 26.46
C PHE A 708 -4.39 -11.47 27.66
N GLY A 709 -3.63 -12.56 27.70
CA GLY A 709 -3.75 -13.53 28.80
C GLY A 709 -2.76 -14.68 28.71
N TYR A 710 -2.85 -15.59 29.69
CA TYR A 710 -2.02 -16.77 29.76
C TYR A 710 -2.85 -18.02 30.12
N ARG A 711 -2.54 -19.17 29.53
CA ARG A 711 -2.99 -20.50 29.97
C ARG A 711 -1.81 -21.20 30.65
N LEU A 712 -1.90 -21.45 31.95
CA LEU A 712 -0.86 -22.15 32.72
C LEU A 712 -1.08 -23.66 32.67
N GLU A 713 -0.14 -24.42 32.10
CA GLU A 713 -0.33 -25.87 31.93
C GLU A 713 0.07 -26.69 33.15
N THR A 714 -0.72 -27.73 33.43
CA THR A 714 -0.48 -28.67 34.53
C THR A 714 0.83 -29.42 34.33
N GLY A 715 1.69 -29.41 35.35
CA GLY A 715 3.01 -30.05 35.30
C GLY A 715 4.16 -29.07 35.59
N GLY A 716 3.93 -27.78 35.37
CA GLY A 716 4.84 -26.70 35.79
C GLY A 716 6.04 -26.49 34.87
N ASP A 717 5.83 -26.55 33.56
CA ASP A 717 6.88 -26.37 32.56
C ASP A 717 6.51 -25.36 31.45
N ARG A 718 5.22 -25.14 31.15
CA ARG A 718 4.77 -24.37 29.97
C ARG A 718 3.52 -23.54 30.20
N ALA A 719 3.55 -22.33 29.68
CA ALA A 719 2.43 -21.42 29.66
C ALA A 719 2.28 -20.87 28.25
N THR A 720 1.07 -20.91 27.71
CA THR A 720 0.72 -20.25 26.45
C THR A 720 0.28 -18.84 26.76
N ARG A 721 0.85 -17.86 26.10
CA ARG A 721 0.38 -16.48 26.14
C ARG A 721 -0.34 -16.18 24.83
N ILE A 722 -1.54 -15.60 24.92
CA ILE A 722 -2.31 -15.15 23.77
C ILE A 722 -2.37 -13.63 23.80
N LEU A 723 -2.11 -13.01 22.66
CA LEU A 723 -1.98 -11.57 22.45
C LEU A 723 -2.97 -11.03 21.41
N ASN A 724 -3.64 -11.92 20.67
CA ASN A 724 -4.64 -11.60 19.65
C ASN A 724 -5.62 -12.78 19.55
N GLY A 725 -6.92 -12.53 19.39
CA GLY A 725 -7.96 -13.53 19.16
C GLY A 725 -7.97 -14.11 17.74
N ASN A 726 -7.33 -13.43 16.79
CA ASN A 726 -7.05 -13.90 15.44
C ASN A 726 -5.61 -14.42 15.37
N PHE A 727 -5.36 -15.57 15.99
CA PHE A 727 -4.03 -16.17 16.03
C PHE A 727 -3.97 -17.46 15.20
N ASP A 728 -2.80 -17.75 14.61
CA ASP A 728 -2.57 -18.95 13.80
C ASP A 728 -1.82 -20.02 14.61
N PHE A 729 -2.51 -21.12 14.92
CA PHE A 729 -1.95 -22.31 15.57
C PHE A 729 -0.69 -22.87 14.91
N ASN A 730 -0.57 -22.69 13.58
CA ASN A 730 0.55 -23.21 12.82
C ASN A 730 1.78 -22.29 12.89
N ASN A 731 1.63 -21.07 13.39
CA ASN A 731 2.64 -20.03 13.32
C ASN A 731 2.87 -19.40 14.70
N GLU A 732 3.84 -19.92 15.44
CA GLU A 732 4.24 -19.33 16.73
C GLU A 732 4.54 -17.83 16.53
N ARG A 733 4.01 -16.99 17.44
CA ARG A 733 4.10 -15.52 17.47
C ARG A 733 3.17 -14.78 16.52
N ASP A 734 2.32 -15.51 15.81
CA ASP A 734 1.19 -14.95 15.09
C ASP A 734 -0.03 -14.89 16.01
N GLY A 735 -0.02 -13.94 16.95
CA GLY A 735 -1.07 -13.76 17.96
C GLY A 735 -0.93 -14.59 19.25
N TRP A 736 0.05 -15.50 19.35
CA TRP A 736 0.32 -16.29 20.57
C TRP A 736 1.81 -16.69 20.72
N ASP A 737 2.32 -16.95 21.93
CA ASP A 737 3.66 -17.51 22.13
C ASP A 737 3.82 -18.36 23.41
N ARG A 738 4.93 -19.12 23.51
CA ARG A 738 5.20 -20.05 24.63
C ARG A 738 6.16 -19.45 25.66
N TRP A 739 5.84 -19.68 26.93
CA TRP A 739 6.63 -19.30 28.11
C TRP A 739 6.89 -20.50 29.00
N LEU A 740 7.97 -20.47 29.78
CA LEU A 740 8.21 -21.46 30.84
C LEU A 740 7.71 -20.92 32.17
N TRP A 741 6.78 -21.62 32.82
CA TRP A 741 6.33 -21.23 34.16
C TRP A 741 6.72 -22.23 35.23
N SER A 742 6.97 -21.74 36.44
CA SER A 742 7.23 -22.57 37.62
C SER A 742 6.82 -21.85 38.90
N LEU A 743 6.74 -22.59 40.01
CA LEU A 743 6.60 -21.99 41.34
C LEU A 743 7.97 -21.81 41.99
N ASN A 744 8.27 -20.59 42.48
CA ASN A 744 9.50 -20.33 43.22
C ASN A 744 9.39 -20.76 44.71
N GLU A 745 10.44 -20.52 45.50
CA GLU A 745 10.48 -20.89 46.93
C GLU A 745 9.40 -20.20 47.79
N ASN A 746 8.83 -19.09 47.30
CA ASN A 746 7.77 -18.32 47.95
C ASN A 746 6.36 -18.71 47.45
N ASN A 747 6.24 -19.71 46.57
CA ASN A 747 5.02 -20.04 45.82
C ASN A 747 4.54 -18.92 44.87
N ASP A 748 5.44 -18.03 44.43
CA ASP A 748 5.13 -17.12 43.33
C ASP A 748 5.22 -17.87 42.00
N ILE A 749 4.34 -17.54 41.07
CA ILE A 749 4.34 -18.04 39.70
C ILE A 749 5.38 -17.22 38.93
N VAL A 750 6.38 -17.87 38.36
CA VAL A 750 7.45 -17.21 37.58
C VAL A 750 7.37 -17.70 36.15
N LEU A 751 7.05 -16.78 35.23
CA LEU A 751 6.94 -16.97 33.79
C LEU A 751 8.22 -16.44 33.11
N ASN A 752 8.90 -17.27 32.33
CA ASN A 752 10.14 -16.93 31.65
C ASN A 752 9.97 -17.01 30.14
N ALA A 753 10.28 -15.92 29.44
CA ALA A 753 10.43 -15.92 27.99
C ALA A 753 11.90 -16.12 27.61
N LEU A 754 12.16 -17.12 26.77
CA LEU A 754 13.50 -17.46 26.27
C LEU A 754 13.73 -16.87 24.86
N TRP A 755 14.99 -16.59 24.52
CA TRP A 755 15.36 -15.99 23.24
C TRP A 755 16.69 -16.53 22.69
N GLN A 756 16.84 -16.60 21.36
CA GLN A 756 18.07 -16.95 20.65
C GLN A 756 18.31 -16.06 19.41
N SER A 757 19.56 -15.62 19.19
CA SER A 757 19.96 -14.64 18.15
C SER A 757 20.40 -15.20 16.80
N ASP A 758 20.78 -16.47 16.71
CA ASP A 758 21.93 -16.85 15.86
C ASP A 758 21.74 -16.76 14.33
N PHE A 759 20.56 -16.37 13.82
CA PHE A 759 20.33 -16.25 12.37
C PHE A 759 19.57 -15.01 11.88
N GLY A 760 19.34 -13.98 12.70
CA GLY A 760 18.59 -12.79 12.25
C GLY A 760 17.15 -13.11 11.84
N VAL A 761 16.62 -14.23 12.33
CA VAL A 761 15.23 -14.67 12.22
C VAL A 761 14.77 -14.97 13.64
N TYR A 762 13.55 -14.55 13.99
CA TYR A 762 12.88 -14.92 15.24
C TYR A 762 12.74 -16.45 15.29
N GLN A 763 13.65 -17.17 15.95
CA GLN A 763 13.50 -18.62 16.17
C GLN A 763 13.37 -18.96 17.65
N GLU A 764 12.54 -19.97 17.91
CA GLU A 764 12.36 -20.62 19.20
C GLU A 764 13.70 -21.11 19.76
N CYS A 765 13.92 -20.88 21.04
CA CYS A 765 15.03 -21.51 21.74
C CYS A 765 14.55 -22.82 22.38
N ASP A 766 14.90 -23.95 21.78
CA ASP A 766 14.59 -25.27 22.34
C ASP A 766 15.48 -25.53 23.56
N TRP A 767 14.90 -25.36 24.75
CA TRP A 767 15.57 -25.54 26.04
C TRP A 767 16.13 -26.95 26.27
N VAL A 768 15.69 -27.96 25.51
CA VAL A 768 16.20 -29.34 25.60
C VAL A 768 17.52 -29.50 24.85
N PHE A 769 17.71 -28.75 23.76
CA PHE A 769 18.83 -28.95 22.84
C PHE A 769 19.77 -27.76 22.67
N ASP A 770 19.36 -26.55 23.06
CA ASP A 770 20.17 -25.35 22.91
C ASP A 770 20.75 -24.85 24.24
N ASP A 771 22.08 -24.93 24.35
CA ASP A 771 22.84 -24.45 25.51
C ASP A 771 23.06 -22.93 25.50
N ASN A 772 22.52 -22.22 24.50
CA ASN A 772 22.73 -20.79 24.26
C ASN A 772 21.46 -19.93 24.42
N CYS A 773 20.38 -20.45 25.03
CA CYS A 773 19.18 -19.65 25.31
C CYS A 773 19.45 -18.53 26.32
N ASN A 774 19.20 -17.28 25.91
CA ASN A 774 19.22 -16.14 26.82
C ASN A 774 17.84 -15.93 27.46
N ARG A 775 17.80 -15.66 28.76
CA ARG A 775 16.56 -15.25 29.44
C ARG A 775 16.32 -13.78 29.14
N TRP A 776 15.25 -13.51 28.39
CA TRP A 776 14.96 -12.17 27.92
C TRP A 776 13.98 -11.42 28.81
N ARG A 777 12.87 -12.08 29.19
CA ARG A 777 11.83 -11.50 30.07
C ARG A 777 11.44 -12.48 31.16
N ILE A 778 11.24 -11.96 32.37
CA ILE A 778 10.79 -12.72 33.54
C ILE A 778 9.61 -11.98 34.14
N ARG A 779 8.42 -12.58 34.08
CA ARG A 779 7.22 -12.06 34.72
C ARG A 779 6.92 -12.88 35.96
N THR A 780 6.69 -12.23 37.09
CA THR A 780 6.38 -12.90 38.35
C THR A 780 5.00 -12.49 38.82
N TRP A 781 4.19 -13.46 39.23
CA TRP A 781 2.90 -13.26 39.89
C TRP A 781 2.97 -13.80 41.31
N ARG A 782 2.76 -12.93 42.29
CA ARG A 782 2.50 -13.32 43.67
C ARG A 782 0.99 -13.42 43.89
N PRO A 783 0.41 -14.62 44.04
CA PRO A 783 -1.03 -14.78 44.25
C PRO A 783 -1.49 -14.12 45.54
N LEU A 784 -2.55 -13.31 45.47
CA LEU A 784 -3.12 -12.59 46.61
C LEU A 784 -4.42 -13.22 47.07
N GLN A 785 -5.32 -13.52 46.13
CA GLN A 785 -6.62 -14.14 46.37
C GLN A 785 -7.09 -14.88 45.12
N LEU A 786 -7.88 -15.95 45.30
CA LEU A 786 -8.64 -16.60 44.23
C LEU A 786 -10.12 -16.59 44.61
N VAL A 787 -10.95 -15.91 43.82
CA VAL A 787 -12.39 -15.78 44.08
C VAL A 787 -13.16 -16.21 42.85
N GLY A 788 -13.86 -17.35 42.96
CA GLY A 788 -14.48 -17.99 41.81
C GLY A 788 -13.44 -18.35 40.76
N ASN A 789 -13.59 -17.78 39.57
CA ASN A 789 -12.71 -17.99 38.41
C ASN A 789 -11.66 -16.87 38.25
N ARG A 790 -11.46 -16.01 39.25
CA ARG A 790 -10.58 -14.84 39.16
C ARG A 790 -9.43 -14.89 40.16
N LEU A 791 -8.21 -14.87 39.65
CA LEU A 791 -6.96 -14.87 40.40
C LEU A 791 -6.40 -13.44 40.50
N TYR A 792 -6.39 -12.87 41.69
CA TYR A 792 -5.75 -11.58 41.98
C TYR A 792 -4.27 -11.80 42.29
N VAL A 793 -3.41 -10.99 41.68
CA VAL A 793 -1.95 -11.12 41.79
C VAL A 793 -1.30 -9.76 42.00
N LEU A 794 -0.19 -9.75 42.74
CA LEU A 794 0.80 -8.70 42.65
C LEU A 794 1.80 -9.14 41.57
N GLU A 795 1.84 -8.45 40.44
CA GLU A 795 2.68 -8.79 39.29
C GLU A 795 3.79 -7.77 39.04
N TRP A 796 4.92 -8.24 38.50
CA TRP A 796 5.99 -7.40 37.95
C TRP A 796 6.72 -8.13 36.82
N GLU A 797 7.46 -7.39 36.00
CA GLU A 797 8.25 -7.95 34.91
C GLU A 797 9.65 -7.33 34.89
N GLU A 798 10.64 -8.20 34.73
CA GLU A 798 12.04 -7.87 34.58
C GLU A 798 12.51 -8.25 33.17
N ARG A 799 13.35 -7.41 32.56
CA ARG A 799 13.88 -7.60 31.21
C ARG A 799 15.40 -7.45 31.17
N ASN A 800 16.03 -8.28 30.34
CA ASN A 800 17.43 -8.13 29.95
C ASN A 800 17.53 -7.27 28.67
N ASN A 801 18.32 -6.18 28.72
CA ASN A 801 18.53 -5.27 27.58
C ASN A 801 19.64 -5.73 26.62
N PHE A 802 20.39 -6.78 26.94
CA PHE A 802 21.49 -7.32 26.12
C PHE A 802 21.14 -8.70 25.55
N ALA A 803 19.94 -8.84 24.98
CA ALA A 803 19.45 -10.14 24.47
C ALA A 803 20.47 -10.85 23.56
N PHE A 804 21.22 -10.09 22.75
CA PHE A 804 22.17 -10.55 21.73
C PHE A 804 23.51 -11.12 22.23
N ASP A 805 23.89 -10.95 23.51
CA ASP A 805 25.19 -11.40 24.03
C ASP A 805 25.12 -12.75 24.76
N ILE A 806 25.69 -13.80 24.16
CA ILE A 806 25.73 -15.17 24.73
C ILE A 806 27.16 -15.49 25.21
N PRO A 807 27.37 -16.03 26.44
CA PRO A 807 26.37 -16.42 27.43
C PRO A 807 26.14 -15.34 28.51
N SER A 808 24.99 -14.65 28.52
CA SER A 808 24.66 -13.72 29.63
C SER A 808 24.02 -14.46 30.81
N MET A 809 24.79 -15.29 31.51
CA MET A 809 24.33 -15.84 32.81
C MET A 809 24.43 -14.83 33.96
N ALA A 810 24.98 -13.64 33.72
CA ALA A 810 25.03 -12.56 34.68
C ALA A 810 25.12 -11.23 33.92
N GLU A 811 24.03 -10.47 33.87
CA GLU A 811 24.02 -9.00 33.69
C GLU A 811 22.63 -8.47 34.04
N GLU A 812 22.57 -7.21 34.51
CA GLU A 812 21.51 -6.66 35.37
C GLU A 812 20.12 -6.71 34.70
N LEU A 813 19.19 -7.48 35.29
CA LEU A 813 17.78 -7.40 34.96
C LEU A 813 17.28 -5.99 35.33
N THR A 814 16.60 -5.36 34.38
CA THR A 814 15.95 -4.06 34.59
C THR A 814 14.45 -4.25 34.77
N MET A 815 13.83 -3.47 35.65
CA MET A 815 12.39 -3.52 35.88
C MET A 815 11.66 -2.93 34.68
N ALA A 816 10.97 -3.78 33.91
CA ALA A 816 10.17 -3.39 32.76
C ALA A 816 8.73 -3.03 33.16
N ILE A 817 8.14 -3.80 34.08
CA ILE A 817 6.84 -3.51 34.69
C ILE A 817 7.04 -3.49 36.20
N ALA A 818 6.84 -2.32 36.81
CA ALA A 818 6.88 -2.16 38.26
C ALA A 818 5.82 -3.04 38.96
N PRO A 819 6.11 -3.54 40.17
CA PRO A 819 5.12 -4.23 41.01
C PRO A 819 3.79 -3.47 41.09
N ARG A 820 2.72 -4.12 40.61
CA ARG A 820 1.36 -3.56 40.56
C ARG A 820 0.31 -4.66 40.75
N ILE A 821 -0.90 -4.25 41.14
CA ILE A 821 -2.03 -5.18 41.21
C ILE A 821 -2.59 -5.44 39.82
N ASN A 822 -2.86 -6.71 39.56
CA ASN A 822 -3.60 -7.18 38.40
C ASN A 822 -4.50 -8.34 38.86
N PHE A 823 -5.50 -8.69 38.06
CA PHE A 823 -6.16 -9.97 38.19
C PHE A 823 -6.26 -10.63 36.83
N TYR A 824 -6.35 -11.95 36.84
CA TYR A 824 -6.63 -12.73 35.66
C TYR A 824 -7.89 -13.56 35.90
N GLU A 825 -8.83 -13.52 34.96
CA GLU A 825 -10.10 -14.23 35.05
C GLU A 825 -10.17 -15.32 33.98
N VAL A 826 -10.70 -16.50 34.34
CA VAL A 826 -10.93 -17.56 33.37
C VAL A 826 -11.89 -17.04 32.32
N TYR A 827 -11.42 -17.00 31.08
CA TYR A 827 -12.19 -16.62 29.92
C TYR A 827 -12.19 -17.79 28.94
N ASP A 828 -13.38 -18.13 28.48
CA ASP A 828 -13.60 -19.23 27.56
C ASP A 828 -13.55 -18.69 26.13
N ILE A 829 -12.71 -19.29 25.28
CA ILE A 829 -12.54 -18.87 23.88
C ILE A 829 -13.01 -20.00 22.95
N ASP A 830 -13.14 -19.67 21.67
CA ASP A 830 -13.35 -20.62 20.56
C ASP A 830 -12.08 -20.53 19.71
N SER A 831 -11.10 -21.32 20.12
CA SER A 831 -9.73 -21.24 19.66
C SER A 831 -9.59 -21.50 18.15
N ASP A 832 -10.11 -22.63 17.68
CA ASP A 832 -10.01 -23.06 16.27
C ASP A 832 -11.14 -22.49 15.38
N LYS A 833 -12.08 -21.75 15.98
CA LYS A 833 -13.21 -21.07 15.34
C LYS A 833 -14.19 -22.03 14.68
N ASP A 834 -14.32 -23.25 15.19
CA ASP A 834 -15.28 -24.23 14.70
C ASP A 834 -16.72 -23.99 15.23
N GLY A 835 -16.87 -23.06 16.18
CA GLY A 835 -18.14 -22.69 16.81
C GLY A 835 -18.39 -23.42 18.14
N ILE A 836 -17.42 -24.17 18.65
CA ILE A 836 -17.41 -24.86 19.95
C ILE A 836 -16.41 -24.13 20.86
N LEU A 837 -16.81 -23.79 22.08
CA LEU A 837 -15.88 -23.15 23.03
C LEU A 837 -14.93 -24.19 23.61
N ASP A 838 -13.68 -23.83 23.85
CA ASP A 838 -12.62 -24.67 24.41
C ASP A 838 -13.04 -25.38 25.72
N SER A 839 -13.91 -24.76 26.55
CA SER A 839 -14.40 -25.44 27.76
C SER A 839 -15.27 -26.68 27.50
N VAL A 840 -15.78 -26.82 26.27
CA VAL A 840 -16.62 -27.93 25.82
C VAL A 840 -16.04 -28.69 24.62
N ASP A 841 -15.02 -28.14 23.99
CA ASP A 841 -14.21 -28.83 22.99
C ASP A 841 -13.32 -29.88 23.68
N PRO A 842 -13.31 -31.14 23.22
CA PRO A 842 -12.33 -32.10 23.69
C PRO A 842 -10.95 -31.99 23.01
N ASP A 843 -10.77 -31.24 21.93
CA ASP A 843 -9.60 -31.20 21.04
C ASP A 843 -9.40 -29.77 20.48
N ASP A 844 -8.89 -28.87 21.33
CA ASP A 844 -8.82 -27.40 21.14
C ASP A 844 -8.07 -26.97 19.84
N ASP A 845 -7.15 -27.79 19.32
CA ASP A 845 -6.37 -27.51 18.10
C ASP A 845 -6.68 -28.45 16.92
N ASN A 846 -7.67 -29.33 17.10
CA ASN A 846 -8.22 -30.23 16.09
C ASN A 846 -7.16 -31.17 15.48
N ASP A 847 -6.12 -31.53 16.23
CA ASP A 847 -5.05 -32.43 15.79
C ASP A 847 -5.46 -33.92 15.87
N GLY A 848 -6.58 -34.21 16.54
CA GLY A 848 -7.15 -35.53 16.74
C GLY A 848 -6.76 -36.22 18.05
N ILE A 849 -6.15 -35.50 19.01
CA ILE A 849 -5.79 -35.96 20.34
C ILE A 849 -6.57 -35.15 21.38
N ASP A 850 -7.46 -35.81 22.14
CA ASP A 850 -8.20 -35.10 23.19
C ASP A 850 -7.26 -34.34 24.15
N ASP A 851 -7.58 -33.10 24.54
CA ASP A 851 -6.75 -32.19 25.35
C ASP A 851 -6.25 -32.80 26.66
N GLU A 852 -7.05 -33.70 27.26
CA GLU A 852 -6.68 -34.41 28.49
C GLU A 852 -5.52 -35.41 28.30
N ASN A 853 -5.30 -35.83 27.07
CA ASN A 853 -4.27 -36.75 26.63
C ASN A 853 -3.22 -36.07 25.76
N ASP A 854 -3.49 -34.84 25.33
CA ASP A 854 -2.55 -34.04 24.57
C ASP A 854 -1.55 -33.34 25.50
N ALA A 855 -0.28 -33.42 25.11
CA ALA A 855 0.77 -32.67 25.74
C ALA A 855 0.80 -31.21 25.25
N TYR A 856 0.09 -30.87 24.18
CA TYR A 856 0.14 -29.61 23.45
C TYR A 856 -1.22 -29.12 22.92
N PRO A 857 -2.27 -28.96 23.77
CA PRO A 857 -3.67 -28.75 23.34
C PRO A 857 -3.96 -27.35 22.74
N PHE A 858 -3.00 -26.78 22.05
CA PHE A 858 -2.95 -25.43 21.49
C PHE A 858 -1.85 -25.34 20.41
N ASP A 859 -1.39 -26.46 19.85
CA ASP A 859 -0.28 -26.53 18.91
C ASP A 859 -0.37 -27.77 18.03
N ILE A 860 -0.64 -27.53 16.74
CA ILE A 860 -0.75 -28.57 15.71
C ILE A 860 0.58 -29.29 15.37
N HIS A 861 1.71 -28.87 15.97
CA HIS A 861 3.05 -29.40 15.71
C HIS A 861 3.57 -30.36 16.78
N MET A 862 2.91 -31.50 17.05
CA MET A 862 3.67 -32.67 17.51
C MET A 862 3.00 -34.05 17.27
N ASN A 863 3.40 -34.70 16.18
CA ASN A 863 3.35 -36.18 16.05
C ASN A 863 4.63 -36.84 16.57
#